data_AF-A0A948ZN95-F1
#
_entry.id   AF-A0A948ZN95-F1
#
_cell.length_a   1.000
_cell.length_b   1.000
_cell.length_c   1.000
_cell.angle_alpha   90.00
_cell.angle_beta   90.00
_cell.angle_gamma   90.00
#
_symmetry.space_group_name_H-M   'P 1'
#
loop_
_entity.id
_entity.type
_entity.pdbx_description
1 polymer ?
#
loop_
_entity_poly.entity_id
_entity_poly.type
_entity_poly.pdbx_seq_one_letter_code
_entity_poly.pdbx_strand_id
1 'polypeptide(L)'
;MPHQVTAGVRCLAFPHIAGGDAIATALATFSPDWQVLVRTEKTARIFDLVQTKTNAFWEWRDTGVNEAQPPLFAVRATGPSRMAVLTASPQFVLLNFGNPGFPQVFMKLGDQGDNPSDGFKLIVNTLRWLGEPVTSGKLGGYQVEKDAEVFQFPKSTGVNPPLPMQPVTNWFKGFAGLHSSLSDGKATVAEYSQAARQAGISFVMFTDPWELLTDMKYEELKKQCEVVSDSSFRAVPGIQYSDVSGIRWVYFNPAYLPPAELLEPGSKRVLKDGLYASKVSSYNASHVCGRLARLPLSVARIVPDPRNLWWYHFLALWEYRRGKLDCDNTQIYFKIIGNQQSLVPTAYADISTIDELKAMTTNCVMKITGKNLSDALANILPVGGFPPWPLYSDWFMYVTQGPQIDQFNLAEWNYGGGRLEFTKGLQYFRCCVMASSEVGLAEVAVLDGNGVIYRRFLPKGEKKFARSWTGVHDRQHAFVVRVTDTQGRMAYSSPRVTFNNARGLYFCSDNQNALQTQNHPFYHPGRHEFPGKPPNWIPSFYGWRGWDGMQNMVRQAYVSAPYIRVIAKGESNLPPAGVYELPPGAVYERPIEVALASYFCNVFKTKTTRGVGPYTTKDVWASAVRMPTGETSLADQEITSIIPASRANLEFFWFRPQYMGKTLPEYKAALSLFEGKLRFKKEVTLSDTRQPIPVVSFSAWKTGLDSFYWSLPDLGVVGEVHPFNHVIWNTLAPGGFVTAGPLLGSPFLANAGKTPMVMDVSPDRKNPGCFGAVTLGVGKAGEKIAAGTELSFRVVTGFLTDGEKAGRVGNDVAISLNLGGGTKGYPIQVSVGKLVDANFLLTLEAQGGETRFTAGPRNMVIDLPVRIKGVVDNGSVAFYEKKIGYFIFVPVVDGDALFQVAIDAGVDVWAGNVIVSEQPGLKFTLIETNDRQARLEVHNPLDKVVHTKLMSPTNTPLIGGWVAELDVPQGDSVYVDIPLKSKYYDEGLNDK
;
A
#
# COMPACT_ATOMS: atom_id res chain seq x y z
N MET A 1 -27.29 33.38 35.70
CA MET A 1 -25.81 33.27 35.80
C MET A 1 -25.33 32.31 34.72
N PRO A 2 -24.15 32.52 34.11
CA PRO A 2 -23.58 31.56 33.18
C PRO A 2 -23.41 30.20 33.89
N HIS A 3 -23.73 29.11 33.19
CA HIS A 3 -23.56 27.76 33.72
C HIS A 3 -22.08 27.51 34.00
N GLN A 4 -21.74 26.77 35.07
CA GLN A 4 -20.34 26.53 35.44
C GLN A 4 -19.50 25.88 34.33
N VAL A 5 -20.14 25.11 33.45
CA VAL A 5 -19.48 24.51 32.28
C VAL A 5 -18.97 25.56 31.28
N THR A 6 -19.69 26.67 31.10
CA THR A 6 -19.29 27.76 30.17
C THR A 6 -18.52 28.88 30.87
N ALA A 7 -18.15 28.71 32.14
CA ALA A 7 -17.40 29.71 32.89
C ALA A 7 -16.05 30.02 32.20
N GLY A 8 -15.87 31.28 31.80
CA GLY A 8 -14.65 31.76 31.14
C GLY A 8 -14.46 31.31 29.69
N VAL A 9 -15.46 30.67 29.08
CA VAL A 9 -15.51 30.33 27.65
C VAL A 9 -16.07 31.54 26.89
N ARG A 10 -15.26 32.15 26.02
CA ARG A 10 -15.60 33.37 25.29
C ARG A 10 -15.82 33.11 23.81
N CYS A 11 -14.99 32.26 23.21
CA CYS A 11 -15.04 31.93 21.79
C CYS A 11 -14.86 30.42 21.61
N LEU A 12 -15.56 29.84 20.64
CA LEU A 12 -15.36 28.46 20.22
C LEU A 12 -15.26 28.44 18.71
N ALA A 13 -14.08 28.11 18.19
CA ALA A 13 -13.88 27.93 16.76
C ALA A 13 -14.16 26.48 16.38
N PHE A 14 -14.95 26.28 15.33
CA PHE A 14 -15.20 24.94 14.80
C PHE A 14 -14.52 24.79 13.43
N PRO A 15 -13.92 23.64 13.16
CA PRO A 15 -13.38 23.36 11.84
C PRO A 15 -14.51 23.30 10.82
N HIS A 16 -14.22 23.69 9.58
CA HIS A 16 -15.19 23.69 8.49
C HIS A 16 -15.34 22.30 7.84
N ILE A 17 -14.28 21.48 7.82
CA ILE A 17 -14.24 20.16 7.17
C ILE A 17 -13.53 19.13 8.07
N ALA A 18 -14.09 17.92 8.18
CA ALA A 18 -13.43 16.73 8.71
C ALA A 18 -12.85 15.88 7.57
N GLY A 19 -11.78 15.11 7.82
CA GLY A 19 -11.20 14.24 6.79
C GLY A 19 -12.24 13.28 6.17
N GLY A 20 -12.20 13.15 4.84
CA GLY A 20 -13.02 12.21 4.04
C GLY A 20 -14.50 12.53 4.01
N ASP A 21 -14.94 13.53 3.22
CA ASP A 21 -16.34 13.95 2.96
C ASP A 21 -17.26 14.07 4.21
N ALA A 22 -16.71 13.97 5.42
CA ALA A 22 -17.44 13.95 6.68
C ALA A 22 -17.67 15.37 7.20
N ILE A 23 -18.83 15.56 7.81
CA ILE A 23 -19.25 16.84 8.40
C ILE A 23 -18.32 17.17 9.58
N ALA A 24 -17.79 18.39 9.62
CA ALA A 24 -16.95 18.84 10.74
C ALA A 24 -17.74 19.07 12.04
N THR A 25 -19.02 19.44 11.90
CA THR A 25 -19.97 19.74 12.99
C THR A 25 -21.36 19.24 12.60
N ALA A 26 -21.79 18.09 13.13
CA ALA A 26 -23.15 17.59 12.93
C ALA A 26 -24.14 18.37 13.80
N LEU A 27 -25.35 18.63 13.31
CA LEU A 27 -26.37 19.28 14.12
C LEU A 27 -27.05 18.26 15.05
N ALA A 28 -27.34 18.68 16.28
CA ALA A 28 -28.13 17.90 17.23
C ALA A 28 -29.44 18.62 17.54
N THR A 29 -30.53 17.87 17.61
CA THR A 29 -31.81 18.36 18.13
C THR A 29 -31.95 17.89 19.57
N PHE A 30 -32.27 18.81 20.47
CA PHE A 30 -32.44 18.51 21.89
C PHE A 30 -33.89 18.66 22.30
N SER A 31 -34.38 17.74 23.13
CA SER A 31 -35.68 17.85 23.79
C SER A 31 -35.65 18.95 24.87
N PRO A 32 -36.82 19.48 25.31
CA PRO A 32 -36.89 20.64 26.22
C PRO A 32 -36.21 20.47 27.60
N ASP A 33 -35.96 19.23 28.02
CA ASP A 33 -35.29 18.88 29.28
C ASP A 33 -33.76 19.04 29.22
N TRP A 34 -33.20 19.34 28.04
CA TRP A 34 -31.80 19.72 27.89
C TRP A 34 -31.61 21.23 28.01
N GLN A 35 -30.59 21.62 28.77
CA GLN A 35 -30.13 23.00 28.82
C GLN A 35 -29.07 23.23 27.73
N VAL A 36 -29.46 23.90 26.65
CA VAL A 36 -28.51 24.34 25.62
C VAL A 36 -27.65 25.47 26.18
N LEU A 37 -26.33 25.28 26.19
CA LEU A 37 -25.37 26.24 26.75
C LEU A 37 -24.55 26.96 25.69
N VAL A 38 -24.36 26.35 24.51
CA VAL A 38 -23.64 26.95 23.37
C VAL A 38 -24.49 26.78 22.12
N ARG A 39 -24.58 27.85 21.34
CA ARG A 39 -25.21 27.89 20.02
C ARG A 39 -24.22 28.43 19.00
N THR A 40 -24.49 28.19 17.72
CA THR A 40 -23.71 28.81 16.63
C THR A 40 -23.90 30.33 16.59
N GLU A 41 -23.12 31.01 15.76
CA GLU A 41 -23.39 32.40 15.38
C GLU A 41 -24.68 32.52 14.55
N LYS A 42 -25.25 33.73 14.49
CA LYS A 42 -26.48 34.02 13.72
C LYS A 42 -26.29 33.85 12.20
N THR A 43 -25.05 33.88 11.74
CA THR A 43 -24.64 33.75 10.34
C THR A 43 -24.40 32.30 9.91
N ALA A 44 -24.48 31.33 10.85
CA ALA A 44 -24.29 29.92 10.55
C ALA A 44 -25.38 29.40 9.61
N ARG A 45 -24.99 28.51 8.69
CA ARG A 45 -25.88 27.91 7.69
C ARG A 45 -25.99 26.41 7.90
N ILE A 46 -27.14 25.85 7.51
CA ILE A 46 -27.45 24.43 7.60
C ILE A 46 -27.47 23.83 6.19
N PHE A 47 -26.73 22.76 6.00
CA PHE A 47 -26.67 22.03 4.74
C PHE A 47 -27.21 20.62 4.92
N ASP A 48 -28.08 20.20 4.00
CA ASP A 48 -28.47 18.81 3.85
C ASP A 48 -27.41 18.07 3.05
N LEU A 49 -27.08 16.87 3.49
CA LEU A 49 -26.23 15.95 2.76
C LEU A 49 -27.13 15.07 1.89
N VAL A 50 -27.25 15.41 0.60
CA VAL A 50 -28.13 14.70 -0.34
C VAL A 50 -27.30 13.77 -1.22
N GLN A 51 -27.63 12.49 -1.25
CA GLN A 51 -26.98 11.56 -2.16
C GLN A 51 -27.39 11.89 -3.60
N THR A 52 -26.41 12.11 -4.47
CA THR A 52 -26.67 12.37 -5.90
C THR A 52 -27.27 11.13 -6.57
N LYS A 53 -28.01 11.33 -7.67
CA LYS A 53 -28.60 10.23 -8.47
C LYS A 53 -27.58 9.21 -9.00
N THR A 54 -26.29 9.53 -8.97
CA THR A 54 -25.21 8.62 -9.38
C THR A 54 -24.70 7.73 -8.23
N ASN A 55 -25.31 7.80 -7.04
CA ASN A 55 -25.00 7.04 -5.83
C ASN A 55 -23.57 7.21 -5.26
N ALA A 56 -22.66 7.87 -5.96
CA ALA A 56 -21.24 7.93 -5.61
C ALA A 56 -20.83 9.19 -4.83
N PHE A 57 -21.69 10.21 -4.74
CA PHE A 57 -21.35 11.48 -4.10
C PHE A 57 -22.50 12.05 -3.28
N TRP A 58 -22.12 12.75 -2.23
CA TRP A 58 -23.00 13.59 -1.43
C TRP A 58 -22.87 15.05 -1.89
N GLU A 59 -24.00 15.68 -2.20
CA GLU A 59 -24.08 17.11 -2.47
C GLU A 59 -24.55 17.84 -1.21
N TRP A 60 -23.87 18.96 -0.91
CA TRP A 60 -24.29 19.90 0.11
C TRP A 60 -25.38 20.78 -0.48
N ARG A 61 -26.62 20.52 -0.09
CA ARG A 61 -27.73 21.40 -0.43
C ARG A 61 -27.93 22.36 0.73
N ASP A 62 -27.64 23.65 0.51
CA ASP A 62 -28.08 24.69 1.44
C ASP A 62 -29.59 24.53 1.59
N THR A 63 -30.03 24.27 2.82
CA THR A 63 -31.45 24.03 3.11
C THR A 63 -32.28 25.30 2.93
N GLY A 64 -31.62 26.46 2.87
CA GLY A 64 -32.27 27.77 2.98
C GLY A 64 -32.86 28.02 4.38
N VAL A 65 -32.73 27.05 5.29
CA VAL A 65 -33.19 27.12 6.67
C VAL A 65 -32.08 27.71 7.51
N ASN A 66 -32.18 29.01 7.79
CA ASN A 66 -31.46 29.62 8.91
C ASN A 66 -32.32 29.42 10.17
N GLU A 67 -32.22 28.26 10.82
CA GLU A 67 -32.62 28.25 12.23
C GLU A 67 -31.77 29.31 12.95
N ALA A 68 -32.40 30.14 13.79
CA ALA A 68 -31.68 31.14 14.54
C ALA A 68 -30.75 30.44 15.57
N GLN A 69 -29.50 30.21 15.16
CA GLN A 69 -28.42 29.70 16.00
C GLN A 69 -28.63 28.27 16.54
N PRO A 70 -28.43 27.22 15.71
CA PRO A 70 -28.50 25.84 16.15
C PRO A 70 -27.66 25.54 17.41
N PRO A 71 -28.12 24.60 18.26
CA PRO A 71 -27.40 24.23 19.48
C PRO A 71 -26.14 23.42 19.14
N LEU A 72 -25.02 23.77 19.77
CA LEU A 72 -23.75 23.06 19.61
C LEU A 72 -23.37 22.23 20.84
N PHE A 73 -23.76 22.69 22.02
CA PHE A 73 -23.45 22.05 23.29
C PHE A 73 -24.61 22.18 24.27
N ALA A 74 -24.99 21.07 24.89
CA ALA A 74 -26.06 21.02 25.86
C ALA A 74 -25.72 20.08 27.02
N VAL A 75 -26.33 20.35 28.16
CA VAL A 75 -26.20 19.54 29.37
C VAL A 75 -27.56 19.17 29.93
N ARG A 76 -27.62 18.10 30.71
CA ARG A 76 -28.84 17.66 31.40
C ARG A 76 -28.50 16.89 32.67
N ALA A 77 -29.29 17.06 33.72
CA ALA A 77 -29.28 16.17 34.89
C ALA A 77 -30.14 14.93 34.62
N THR A 78 -29.65 13.74 34.98
CA THR A 78 -30.34 12.46 34.79
C THR A 78 -30.32 11.65 36.09
N GLY A 79 -31.33 11.86 36.93
CA GLY A 79 -31.33 11.35 38.30
C GLY A 79 -30.11 11.90 39.09
N PRO A 80 -29.31 11.05 39.75
CA PRO A 80 -28.08 11.49 40.43
C PRO A 80 -26.91 11.76 39.47
N SER A 81 -27.08 11.48 38.18
CA SER A 81 -26.03 11.60 37.16
C SER A 81 -26.19 12.87 36.33
N ARG A 82 -25.18 13.16 35.51
CA ARG A 82 -25.13 14.32 34.62
C ARG A 82 -24.70 13.86 33.23
N MET A 83 -25.26 14.49 32.19
CA MET A 83 -24.91 14.23 30.79
C MET A 83 -24.54 15.53 30.11
N ALA A 84 -23.58 15.46 29.20
CA ALA A 84 -23.21 16.56 28.30
C ALA A 84 -23.09 16.00 26.87
N VAL A 85 -23.52 16.80 25.90
CA VAL A 85 -23.42 16.46 24.48
C VAL A 85 -22.74 17.63 23.77
N LEU A 86 -21.64 17.34 23.07
CA LEU A 86 -20.92 18.27 22.21
C LEU A 86 -21.01 17.77 20.77
N THR A 87 -21.48 18.64 19.88
CA THR A 87 -21.53 18.38 18.44
C THR A 87 -20.19 18.68 17.76
N ALA A 88 -19.17 17.89 18.08
CA ALA A 88 -17.86 18.00 17.43
C ALA A 88 -17.31 16.61 17.12
N SER A 89 -16.63 16.46 15.98
CA SER A 89 -15.89 15.22 15.73
C SER A 89 -14.82 15.03 16.83
N PRO A 90 -14.70 13.83 17.42
CA PRO A 90 -13.73 13.56 18.50
C PRO A 90 -12.28 13.81 18.07
N GLN A 91 -12.01 13.82 16.76
CA GLN A 91 -10.69 14.15 16.21
C GLN A 91 -10.23 15.57 16.57
N PHE A 92 -11.17 16.52 16.71
CA PHE A 92 -10.89 17.93 16.97
C PHE A 92 -10.84 18.29 18.44
N VAL A 93 -11.22 17.34 19.30
CA VAL A 93 -11.36 17.57 20.74
C VAL A 93 -10.25 16.82 21.49
N LEU A 94 -10.41 15.52 21.71
CA LEU A 94 -9.54 14.75 22.59
C LEU A 94 -8.44 13.99 21.84
N LEU A 95 -8.76 13.41 20.67
CA LEU A 95 -7.85 12.45 20.02
C LEU A 95 -6.52 13.05 19.54
N ASN A 96 -6.51 14.33 19.19
CA ASN A 96 -5.32 15.01 18.67
C ASN A 96 -4.83 16.17 19.54
N PHE A 97 -5.34 16.32 20.77
CA PHE A 97 -4.92 17.41 21.64
C PHE A 97 -3.41 17.36 21.93
N GLY A 98 -2.72 18.49 21.75
CA GLY A 98 -1.28 18.59 21.98
C GLY A 98 -0.39 18.07 20.85
N ASN A 99 -0.95 17.45 19.80
CA ASN A 99 -0.18 17.07 18.61
C ASN A 99 0.26 18.35 17.87
N PRO A 100 1.58 18.61 17.71
CA PRO A 100 2.10 19.86 17.14
C PRO A 100 1.75 20.06 15.67
N GLY A 101 1.44 18.98 14.94
CA GLY A 101 0.95 19.09 13.57
C GLY A 101 -0.55 19.35 13.48
N PHE A 102 -1.31 19.10 14.55
CA PHE A 102 -2.76 19.26 14.51
C PHE A 102 -3.14 20.74 14.71
N PRO A 103 -4.06 21.30 13.91
CA PRO A 103 -4.39 22.73 13.96
C PRO A 103 -4.89 23.26 15.31
N GLN A 104 -5.34 22.39 16.22
CA GLN A 104 -5.94 22.77 17.50
C GLN A 104 -7.04 23.84 17.38
N VAL A 105 -7.77 23.91 16.25
CA VAL A 105 -8.78 24.95 15.95
C VAL A 105 -9.80 25.05 17.07
N PHE A 106 -10.47 23.94 17.39
CA PHE A 106 -11.43 23.91 18.49
C PHE A 106 -10.78 24.06 19.87
N MET A 107 -9.60 23.47 20.07
CA MET A 107 -9.04 23.36 21.41
C MET A 107 -8.39 24.65 21.93
N LYS A 108 -7.59 25.33 21.11
CA LYS A 108 -6.75 26.47 21.55
C LYS A 108 -6.57 27.56 20.48
N LEU A 109 -6.24 27.18 19.24
CA LEU A 109 -5.68 28.12 18.26
C LEU A 109 -6.72 28.90 17.45
N GLY A 110 -7.98 28.46 17.43
CA GLY A 110 -9.02 29.20 16.70
C GLY A 110 -8.85 29.18 15.19
N ASP A 111 -9.24 30.28 14.53
CA ASP A 111 -9.23 30.51 13.08
C ASP A 111 -7.88 30.99 12.52
N GLN A 112 -6.78 30.80 13.27
CA GLN A 112 -5.43 31.30 12.97
C GLN A 112 -5.28 32.84 12.99
N GLY A 113 -6.31 33.59 13.42
CA GLY A 113 -6.26 35.03 13.68
C GLY A 113 -6.23 35.40 15.18
N ASP A 114 -6.75 36.58 15.54
CA ASP A 114 -6.81 37.10 16.91
C ASP A 114 -7.86 36.42 17.82
N ASN A 115 -8.54 35.37 17.33
CA ASN A 115 -9.66 34.71 18.00
C ASN A 115 -9.27 33.31 18.51
N PRO A 116 -8.58 33.19 19.66
CA PRO A 116 -8.29 31.88 20.24
C PRO A 116 -9.58 31.17 20.66
N SER A 117 -9.60 29.86 20.49
CA SER A 117 -10.75 29.03 20.90
C SER A 117 -10.59 28.56 22.35
N ASP A 118 -11.69 28.59 23.11
CA ASP A 118 -11.78 28.13 24.50
C ASP A 118 -12.27 26.67 24.61
N GLY A 119 -12.21 25.87 23.54
CA GLY A 119 -12.76 24.51 23.55
C GLY A 119 -12.10 23.59 24.58
N PHE A 120 -10.78 23.71 24.80
CA PHE A 120 -10.12 22.96 25.88
C PHE A 120 -10.72 23.32 27.25
N LYS A 121 -10.99 24.61 27.50
CA LYS A 121 -11.58 25.09 28.76
C LYS A 121 -13.01 24.57 28.92
N LEU A 122 -13.82 24.62 27.85
CA LEU A 122 -15.18 24.05 27.85
C LEU A 122 -15.16 22.56 28.24
N ILE A 123 -14.26 21.78 27.63
CA ILE A 123 -14.14 20.34 27.90
C ILE A 123 -13.70 20.08 29.34
N VAL A 124 -12.68 20.76 29.84
CA VAL A 124 -12.22 20.60 31.22
C VAL A 124 -13.32 20.97 32.22
N ASN A 125 -14.03 22.09 32.00
CA ASN A 125 -15.16 22.47 32.85
C ASN A 125 -16.29 21.44 32.77
N THR A 126 -16.55 20.88 31.60
CA THR A 126 -17.55 19.81 31.39
C THR A 126 -17.18 18.57 32.18
N LEU A 127 -15.94 18.09 32.08
CA LEU A 127 -15.47 16.90 32.79
C LEU A 127 -15.54 17.07 34.31
N ARG A 128 -15.15 18.25 34.83
CA ARG A 128 -15.33 18.58 36.26
C ARG A 128 -16.79 18.52 36.66
N TRP A 129 -17.67 19.13 35.86
CA TRP A 129 -19.12 19.12 36.12
C TRP A 129 -19.73 17.72 36.09
N LEU A 130 -19.31 16.88 35.15
CA LEU A 130 -19.76 15.48 35.06
C LEU A 130 -19.25 14.64 36.24
N GLY A 131 -18.03 14.91 36.73
CA GLY A 131 -17.40 14.18 37.84
C GLY A 131 -17.85 14.58 39.24
N GLU A 132 -18.39 15.80 39.44
CA GLU A 132 -18.80 16.30 40.76
C GLU A 132 -19.80 15.39 41.51
N PRO A 133 -20.82 14.77 40.88
CA PRO A 133 -21.69 13.82 41.59
C PRO A 133 -20.96 12.55 42.07
N VAL A 134 -19.90 12.15 41.36
CA VAL A 134 -19.09 10.95 41.62
C VAL A 134 -18.21 11.14 42.86
N THR A 135 -17.79 12.37 43.15
CA THR A 135 -17.00 12.70 44.35
C THR A 135 -17.80 12.66 45.67
N SER A 136 -19.10 12.36 45.62
CA SER A 136 -19.98 12.31 46.80
C SER A 136 -19.89 11.00 47.63
N GLY A 137 -19.11 10.01 47.19
CA GLY A 137 -18.87 8.76 47.94
C GLY A 137 -20.02 7.74 47.95
N LYS A 138 -21.03 7.89 47.08
CA LYS A 138 -22.14 6.93 46.90
C LYS A 138 -21.84 5.92 45.78
N LEU A 139 -22.67 4.87 45.64
CA LEU A 139 -22.51 3.80 44.65
C LEU A 139 -22.23 4.38 43.23
N GLY A 140 -21.07 4.04 42.66
CA GLY A 140 -20.54 4.65 41.42
C GLY A 140 -19.47 5.73 41.62
N GLY A 141 -19.11 6.08 42.86
CA GLY A 141 -18.08 7.04 43.24
C GLY A 141 -16.66 6.50 43.13
N TYR A 142 -15.85 7.05 42.22
CA TYR A 142 -14.39 6.87 42.20
C TYR A 142 -13.73 7.87 43.14
N GLN A 143 -12.94 7.39 44.11
CA GLN A 143 -12.05 8.28 44.87
C GLN A 143 -10.79 8.53 44.05
N VAL A 144 -10.51 9.80 43.76
CA VAL A 144 -9.31 10.19 43.01
C VAL A 144 -8.09 9.93 43.89
N GLU A 145 -7.42 8.80 43.68
CA GLU A 145 -6.08 8.55 44.22
C GLU A 145 -5.08 9.45 43.48
N LYS A 146 -4.92 10.68 43.99
CA LYS A 146 -3.94 11.68 43.55
C LYS A 146 -4.25 12.32 42.18
N ASP A 147 -3.92 13.60 42.05
CA ASP A 147 -3.97 14.29 40.76
C ASP A 147 -3.08 13.53 39.76
N ALA A 148 -3.65 13.15 38.62
CA ALA A 148 -2.86 12.59 37.52
C ALA A 148 -1.84 13.64 37.09
N GLU A 149 -0.55 13.27 37.07
CA GLU A 149 0.48 14.15 36.54
C GLU A 149 0.14 14.57 35.12
N VAL A 150 0.36 15.84 34.79
CA VAL A 150 0.14 16.36 33.44
C VAL A 150 1.02 15.56 32.48
N PHE A 151 0.39 14.72 31.66
CA PHE A 151 1.09 13.95 30.64
C PHE A 151 1.77 14.90 29.65
N GLN A 152 3.09 15.02 29.75
CA GLN A 152 3.90 15.70 28.75
C GLN A 152 4.38 14.66 27.73
N PHE A 153 4.07 14.89 26.45
CA PHE A 153 4.68 14.11 25.39
C PHE A 153 6.20 14.29 25.46
N PRO A 154 6.99 13.22 25.57
CA PRO A 154 8.43 13.36 25.71
C PRO A 154 9.04 13.87 24.39
N LYS A 155 10.07 14.73 24.47
CA LYS A 155 10.82 15.22 23.28
C LYS A 155 11.47 14.08 22.49
N SER A 156 11.64 12.92 23.10
CA SER A 156 12.06 11.66 22.51
C SER A 156 11.20 10.54 23.08
N THR A 157 10.61 9.69 22.25
CA THR A 157 10.11 8.41 22.73
C THR A 157 11.34 7.55 23.03
N GLY A 158 11.70 7.39 24.31
CA GLY A 158 12.73 6.41 24.68
C GLY A 158 12.40 5.03 24.11
N VAL A 159 13.38 4.12 24.10
CA VAL A 159 13.17 2.74 23.66
C VAL A 159 11.99 2.16 24.43
N ASN A 160 10.85 2.00 23.75
CA ASN A 160 9.64 1.51 24.38
C ASN A 160 9.90 0.12 24.97
N PRO A 161 9.30 -0.23 26.12
CA PRO A 161 9.44 -1.56 26.71
C PRO A 161 9.09 -2.66 25.71
N PRO A 162 9.59 -3.90 25.85
CA PRO A 162 9.14 -5.01 25.01
C PRO A 162 7.62 -5.10 24.95
N LEU A 163 7.08 -5.55 23.81
CA LEU A 163 5.62 -5.71 23.70
C LEU A 163 5.13 -6.73 24.72
N PRO A 164 3.98 -6.48 25.36
CA PRO A 164 3.38 -7.46 26.25
C PRO A 164 3.13 -8.77 25.48
N MET A 165 3.77 -9.84 25.94
CA MET A 165 3.59 -11.19 25.43
C MET A 165 2.41 -11.81 26.15
N GLN A 166 1.23 -11.77 25.52
CA GLN A 166 0.01 -12.34 26.06
C GLN A 166 -0.67 -13.13 24.94
N PRO A 167 -0.86 -14.45 25.14
CA PRO A 167 -1.50 -15.27 24.12
C PRO A 167 -2.92 -14.77 23.89
N VAL A 168 -3.36 -14.81 22.63
CA VAL A 168 -4.76 -14.58 22.31
C VAL A 168 -5.58 -15.73 22.89
N THR A 169 -6.55 -15.42 23.77
CA THR A 169 -7.29 -16.45 24.52
C THR A 169 -8.52 -16.97 23.79
N ASN A 170 -9.08 -16.21 22.83
CA ASN A 170 -10.37 -16.50 22.22
C ASN A 170 -10.20 -16.93 20.75
N TRP A 171 -9.86 -18.21 20.57
CA TRP A 171 -9.71 -18.82 19.26
C TRP A 171 -10.92 -19.67 18.88
N PHE A 172 -11.49 -19.40 17.72
CA PHE A 172 -12.55 -20.22 17.13
C PHE A 172 -11.99 -21.00 15.93
N LYS A 173 -12.25 -22.31 15.89
CA LYS A 173 -11.75 -23.20 14.83
C LYS A 173 -12.84 -23.46 13.81
N GLY A 174 -12.50 -23.49 12.53
CA GLY A 174 -13.44 -23.82 11.45
C GLY A 174 -12.76 -24.19 10.15
N PHE A 175 -13.56 -24.48 9.14
CA PHE A 175 -13.14 -24.72 7.76
C PHE A 175 -14.32 -24.50 6.81
N ALA A 176 -14.03 -24.40 5.52
CA ALA A 176 -15.01 -24.29 4.46
C ALA A 176 -14.99 -25.50 3.53
N GLY A 177 -16.13 -25.78 2.91
CA GLY A 177 -16.24 -26.71 1.79
C GLY A 177 -17.18 -27.90 1.99
N LEU A 178 -18.12 -27.81 2.94
CA LEU A 178 -19.14 -28.86 3.13
C LEU A 178 -20.18 -28.81 2.02
N HIS A 179 -20.54 -29.95 1.46
CA HIS A 179 -21.73 -30.10 0.61
C HIS A 179 -22.82 -30.82 1.39
N SER A 180 -24.02 -30.25 1.42
CA SER A 180 -25.18 -30.81 2.10
C SER A 180 -25.93 -31.84 1.25
N SER A 181 -26.83 -32.60 1.87
CA SER A 181 -27.77 -33.49 1.18
C SER A 181 -28.77 -32.77 0.25
N LEU A 182 -28.76 -31.43 0.20
CA LEU A 182 -29.55 -30.65 -0.75
C LEU A 182 -28.87 -30.56 -2.13
N SER A 183 -27.58 -30.89 -2.23
CA SER A 183 -26.80 -30.98 -3.48
C SER A 183 -26.21 -32.39 -3.69
N ASP A 184 -24.88 -32.56 -3.63
CA ASP A 184 -24.15 -33.83 -3.78
C ASP A 184 -23.54 -34.37 -2.48
N GLY A 185 -23.80 -33.70 -1.35
CA GLY A 185 -23.43 -34.19 -0.03
C GLY A 185 -24.23 -35.42 0.41
N LYS A 186 -23.62 -36.28 1.24
CA LYS A 186 -24.26 -37.49 1.77
C LYS A 186 -24.86 -37.33 3.18
N ALA A 187 -24.69 -36.17 3.80
CA ALA A 187 -25.21 -35.88 5.13
C ALA A 187 -25.96 -34.55 5.15
N THR A 188 -26.92 -34.44 6.06
CA THR A 188 -27.71 -33.24 6.33
C THR A 188 -26.85 -32.18 7.04
N VAL A 189 -27.33 -30.92 7.02
CA VAL A 189 -26.69 -29.83 7.77
C VAL A 189 -26.58 -30.15 9.27
N ALA A 190 -27.59 -30.80 9.84
CA ALA A 190 -27.62 -31.20 11.24
C ALA A 190 -26.55 -32.25 11.58
N GLU A 191 -26.42 -33.28 10.75
CA GLU A 191 -25.42 -34.35 10.95
C GLU A 191 -23.99 -33.82 10.85
N TYR A 192 -23.70 -32.99 9.84
CA TYR A 192 -22.38 -32.34 9.74
C TYR A 192 -22.10 -31.43 10.93
N SER A 193 -23.09 -30.64 11.36
CA SER A 193 -22.93 -29.71 12.48
C SER A 193 -22.68 -30.46 13.79
N GLN A 194 -23.35 -31.58 14.01
CA GLN A 194 -23.11 -32.46 15.15
C GLN A 194 -21.69 -33.05 15.11
N ALA A 195 -21.27 -33.58 13.96
CA ALA A 195 -19.92 -34.14 13.79
C ALA A 195 -18.82 -33.08 13.98
N ALA A 196 -19.04 -31.87 13.47
CA ALA A 196 -18.13 -30.74 13.65
C ALA A 196 -17.99 -30.35 15.13
N ARG A 197 -19.11 -30.21 15.86
CA ARG A 197 -19.10 -29.91 17.30
C ARG A 197 -18.36 -30.99 18.10
N GLN A 198 -18.58 -32.27 17.78
CA GLN A 198 -17.86 -33.38 18.41
C GLN A 198 -16.35 -33.32 18.17
N ALA A 199 -15.92 -32.76 17.04
CA ALA A 199 -14.52 -32.53 16.71
C ALA A 199 -13.95 -31.20 17.27
N GLY A 200 -14.72 -30.47 18.08
CA GLY A 200 -14.27 -29.18 18.66
C GLY A 200 -14.21 -28.04 17.64
N ILE A 201 -15.00 -28.12 16.58
CA ILE A 201 -15.12 -27.08 15.55
C ILE A 201 -16.20 -26.10 15.97
N SER A 202 -15.88 -24.80 15.91
CA SER A 202 -16.77 -23.70 16.27
C SER A 202 -17.58 -23.18 15.10
N PHE A 203 -17.15 -23.40 13.86
CA PHE A 203 -17.96 -23.03 12.69
C PHE A 203 -17.62 -23.87 11.47
N VAL A 204 -18.60 -24.03 10.59
CA VAL A 204 -18.43 -24.68 9.28
C VAL A 204 -19.11 -23.84 8.21
N MET A 205 -18.55 -23.88 7.00
CA MET A 205 -19.13 -23.20 5.84
C MET A 205 -19.49 -24.20 4.75
N PHE A 206 -20.76 -24.19 4.35
CA PHE A 206 -21.27 -24.96 3.23
C PHE A 206 -20.92 -24.27 1.91
N THR A 207 -20.65 -25.08 0.89
CA THR A 207 -20.27 -24.64 -0.46
C THR A 207 -20.94 -25.51 -1.50
N ASP A 208 -22.22 -25.82 -1.31
CA ASP A 208 -22.99 -26.69 -2.20
C ASP A 208 -22.84 -26.24 -3.68
N PRO A 209 -22.58 -27.16 -4.63
CA PRO A 209 -22.47 -26.84 -6.05
C PRO A 209 -23.75 -26.16 -6.53
N TRP A 210 -23.61 -24.92 -7.00
CA TRP A 210 -24.76 -24.16 -7.50
C TRP A 210 -25.40 -24.84 -8.71
N GLU A 211 -24.62 -25.61 -9.47
CA GLU A 211 -25.12 -26.41 -10.58
C GLU A 211 -26.23 -27.40 -10.14
N LEU A 212 -26.18 -27.84 -8.88
CA LEU A 212 -27.09 -28.82 -8.28
C LEU A 212 -28.15 -28.21 -7.35
N LEU A 213 -28.07 -26.89 -7.09
CA LEU A 213 -29.03 -26.15 -6.28
C LEU A 213 -30.13 -25.48 -7.13
N THR A 214 -31.29 -25.33 -6.49
CA THR A 214 -32.39 -24.46 -6.91
C THR A 214 -32.57 -23.36 -5.87
N ASP A 215 -33.28 -22.26 -6.18
CA ASP A 215 -33.55 -21.19 -5.21
C ASP A 215 -34.22 -21.74 -3.94
N MET A 216 -35.22 -22.60 -4.09
CA MET A 216 -35.89 -23.24 -2.94
C MET A 216 -34.93 -24.08 -2.09
N LYS A 217 -34.04 -24.85 -2.72
CA LYS A 217 -33.03 -25.64 -1.99
C LYS A 217 -32.03 -24.74 -1.27
N TYR A 218 -31.67 -23.60 -1.86
CA TYR A 218 -30.76 -22.66 -1.22
C TYR A 218 -31.42 -21.93 -0.04
N GLU A 219 -32.69 -21.53 -0.14
CA GLU A 219 -33.46 -21.02 1.00
C GLU A 219 -33.56 -22.05 2.13
N GLU A 220 -33.78 -23.32 1.79
CA GLU A 220 -33.80 -24.41 2.76
C GLU A 220 -32.42 -24.60 3.42
N LEU A 221 -31.32 -24.53 2.66
CA LEU A 221 -29.95 -24.56 3.21
C LEU A 221 -29.72 -23.44 4.22
N LYS A 222 -30.14 -22.21 3.90
CA LYS A 222 -30.05 -21.06 4.82
C LYS A 222 -30.81 -21.31 6.12
N LYS A 223 -32.05 -21.82 6.01
CA LYS A 223 -32.89 -22.14 7.16
C LYS A 223 -32.27 -23.24 8.04
N GLN A 224 -31.78 -24.33 7.42
CA GLN A 224 -31.13 -25.41 8.16
C GLN A 224 -29.87 -24.94 8.87
N CYS A 225 -29.06 -24.10 8.22
CA CYS A 225 -27.87 -23.51 8.84
C CYS A 225 -28.22 -22.62 10.04
N GLU A 226 -29.29 -21.83 9.94
CA GLU A 226 -29.74 -20.98 11.06
C GLU A 226 -30.22 -21.82 12.25
N VAL A 227 -30.98 -22.88 12.01
CA VAL A 227 -31.52 -23.77 13.07
C VAL A 227 -30.43 -24.44 13.89
N VAL A 228 -29.33 -24.84 13.27
CA VAL A 228 -28.22 -25.53 13.95
C VAL A 228 -27.18 -24.58 14.56
N SER A 229 -27.34 -23.27 14.37
CA SER A 229 -26.42 -22.25 14.82
C SER A 229 -26.82 -21.67 16.19
N ASP A 230 -25.83 -21.35 17.02
CA ASP A 230 -26.00 -20.72 18.34
C ASP A 230 -24.76 -19.85 18.69
N SER A 231 -24.62 -19.44 19.96
CA SER A 231 -23.52 -18.60 20.42
C SER A 231 -22.15 -19.31 20.47
N SER A 232 -22.15 -20.64 20.46
CA SER A 232 -20.97 -21.51 20.52
C SER A 232 -20.60 -22.14 19.18
N PHE A 233 -21.53 -22.17 18.22
CA PHE A 233 -21.33 -22.76 16.91
C PHE A 233 -22.10 -22.06 15.79
N ARG A 234 -21.51 -21.92 14.60
CA ARG A 234 -22.19 -21.39 13.42
C ARG A 234 -22.05 -22.31 12.21
N ALA A 235 -23.17 -22.66 11.59
CA ALA A 235 -23.20 -23.16 10.22
C ALA A 235 -23.50 -21.99 9.27
N VAL A 236 -22.69 -21.86 8.23
CA VAL A 236 -22.79 -20.76 7.26
C VAL A 236 -23.22 -21.34 5.91
N PRO A 237 -24.38 -20.95 5.36
CA PRO A 237 -24.80 -21.39 4.03
C PRO A 237 -23.88 -20.76 2.98
N GLY A 238 -23.62 -21.45 1.88
CA GLY A 238 -22.80 -20.91 0.80
C GLY A 238 -22.91 -21.78 -0.44
N ILE A 239 -22.33 -21.29 -1.53
CA ILE A 239 -22.35 -21.97 -2.83
C ILE A 239 -20.96 -22.00 -3.43
N GLN A 240 -20.74 -22.96 -4.32
CA GLN A 240 -19.65 -22.87 -5.28
C GLN A 240 -20.18 -22.86 -6.71
N TYR A 241 -19.49 -22.18 -7.62
CA TYR A 241 -19.87 -22.06 -9.03
C TYR A 241 -18.66 -21.87 -9.92
N SER A 242 -18.82 -22.13 -11.22
CA SER A 242 -17.80 -21.83 -12.22
C SER A 242 -18.14 -20.57 -13.00
N ASP A 243 -17.13 -19.78 -13.34
CA ASP A 243 -17.28 -18.72 -14.34
C ASP A 243 -16.92 -19.23 -15.75
N VAL A 244 -17.10 -18.36 -16.76
CA VAL A 244 -16.77 -18.66 -18.16
C VAL A 244 -15.26 -18.82 -18.43
N SER A 245 -14.40 -18.39 -17.51
CA SER A 245 -12.94 -18.61 -17.59
C SER A 245 -12.53 -19.98 -17.04
N GLY A 246 -13.47 -20.71 -16.43
CA GLY A 246 -13.23 -22.01 -15.82
C GLY A 246 -12.80 -21.95 -14.36
N ILE A 247 -12.61 -20.75 -13.78
CA ILE A 247 -12.28 -20.60 -12.37
C ILE A 247 -13.50 -21.03 -11.53
N ARG A 248 -13.24 -21.85 -10.51
CA ARG A 248 -14.24 -22.28 -9.53
C ARG A 248 -14.18 -21.31 -8.35
N TRP A 249 -15.32 -20.72 -8.02
CA TRP A 249 -15.48 -19.73 -6.98
C TRP A 249 -16.34 -20.29 -5.85
N VAL A 250 -16.02 -19.92 -4.62
CA VAL A 250 -16.89 -20.09 -3.47
C VAL A 250 -17.45 -18.73 -3.07
N TYR A 251 -18.70 -18.71 -2.65
CA TYR A 251 -19.32 -17.53 -2.05
C TYR A 251 -20.11 -17.94 -0.80
N PHE A 252 -19.71 -17.41 0.35
CA PHE A 252 -20.37 -17.65 1.63
C PHE A 252 -21.48 -16.64 1.91
N ASN A 253 -22.59 -17.16 2.41
CA ASN A 253 -23.81 -16.44 2.77
C ASN A 253 -24.34 -15.46 1.69
N PRO A 254 -24.40 -15.83 0.39
CA PRO A 254 -25.04 -14.97 -0.59
C PRO A 254 -26.50 -14.70 -0.23
N ALA A 255 -26.92 -13.45 -0.35
CA ALA A 255 -28.34 -13.09 -0.17
C ALA A 255 -29.23 -13.83 -1.20
N TYR A 256 -28.72 -14.01 -2.42
CA TYR A 256 -29.40 -14.65 -3.55
C TYR A 256 -28.40 -15.33 -4.50
N LEU A 257 -28.88 -16.34 -5.24
CA LEU A 257 -28.11 -17.04 -6.28
C LEU A 257 -27.85 -16.11 -7.49
N PRO A 258 -26.81 -16.37 -8.31
CA PRO A 258 -26.52 -15.54 -9.48
C PRO A 258 -27.75 -15.37 -10.40
N PRO A 259 -28.18 -14.13 -10.70
CA PRO A 259 -29.35 -13.87 -11.52
C PRO A 259 -29.07 -14.19 -13.01
N ALA A 260 -30.11 -14.54 -13.76
CA ALA A 260 -30.00 -15.10 -15.10
C ALA A 260 -29.21 -14.23 -16.10
N GLU A 261 -29.29 -12.91 -15.98
CA GLU A 261 -28.59 -11.98 -16.88
C GLU A 261 -27.07 -11.92 -16.63
N LEU A 262 -26.57 -12.56 -15.57
CA LEU A 262 -25.15 -12.72 -15.30
C LEU A 262 -24.61 -14.08 -15.78
N LEU A 263 -25.44 -14.87 -16.45
CA LEU A 263 -25.10 -16.22 -16.89
C LEU A 263 -24.85 -16.29 -18.37
N GLU A 264 -23.95 -17.18 -18.74
CA GLU A 264 -23.81 -17.59 -20.13
C GLU A 264 -25.15 -18.18 -20.61
N PRO A 265 -25.69 -17.73 -21.76
CA PRO A 265 -26.96 -18.23 -22.26
C PRO A 265 -27.00 -19.76 -22.32
N GLY A 266 -28.01 -20.36 -21.68
CA GLY A 266 -28.18 -21.83 -21.64
C GLY A 266 -27.24 -22.56 -20.68
N SER A 267 -26.54 -21.85 -19.80
CA SER A 267 -25.51 -22.37 -18.92
C SER A 267 -25.65 -21.81 -17.50
N LYS A 268 -25.12 -22.52 -16.50
CA LYS A 268 -24.97 -22.03 -15.11
C LYS A 268 -23.56 -21.45 -14.86
N ARG A 269 -22.82 -21.12 -15.92
CA ARG A 269 -21.53 -20.43 -15.81
C ARG A 269 -21.75 -18.94 -15.70
N VAL A 270 -21.14 -18.32 -14.70
CA VAL A 270 -21.21 -16.87 -14.50
C VAL A 270 -20.34 -16.17 -15.55
N LEU A 271 -20.90 -15.24 -16.31
CA LEU A 271 -20.20 -14.47 -17.36
C LEU A 271 -19.03 -13.66 -16.80
N LYS A 272 -19.21 -13.11 -15.59
CA LYS A 272 -18.22 -12.28 -14.92
C LYS A 272 -18.46 -12.28 -13.43
N ASP A 273 -17.57 -12.90 -12.65
CA ASP A 273 -17.72 -12.86 -11.19
C ASP A 273 -17.65 -11.43 -10.65
N GLY A 274 -16.74 -10.58 -11.14
CA GLY A 274 -16.70 -9.18 -10.72
C GLY A 274 -18.00 -8.39 -10.97
N LEU A 275 -18.83 -8.80 -11.94
CA LEU A 275 -20.14 -8.19 -12.21
C LEU A 275 -21.22 -8.78 -11.31
N TYR A 276 -21.11 -10.06 -10.97
CA TYR A 276 -21.90 -10.67 -9.91
C TYR A 276 -21.57 -10.03 -8.55
N ALA A 277 -20.29 -9.83 -8.24
CA ALA A 277 -19.81 -9.06 -7.10
C ALA A 277 -20.44 -7.66 -7.11
N SER A 278 -20.25 -6.90 -8.19
CA SER A 278 -20.72 -5.52 -8.27
C SER A 278 -22.24 -5.42 -8.17
N LYS A 279 -23.00 -6.32 -8.82
CA LYS A 279 -24.47 -6.32 -8.74
C LYS A 279 -24.97 -6.69 -7.35
N VAL A 280 -24.44 -7.74 -6.74
CA VAL A 280 -24.77 -8.12 -5.35
C VAL A 280 -24.44 -7.00 -4.38
N SER A 281 -23.35 -6.29 -4.64
CA SER A 281 -22.90 -5.15 -3.86
C SER A 281 -23.77 -3.90 -4.05
N SER A 282 -24.26 -3.65 -5.27
CA SER A 282 -25.01 -2.45 -5.64
C SER A 282 -26.41 -2.37 -5.03
N TYR A 283 -27.00 -3.50 -4.64
CA TYR A 283 -28.27 -3.55 -3.91
C TYR A 283 -28.13 -3.10 -2.44
N ASN A 284 -26.91 -2.89 -1.93
CA ASN A 284 -26.65 -2.40 -0.56
C ASN A 284 -25.56 -1.28 -0.56
N ALA A 285 -25.89 -0.10 -1.09
CA ALA A 285 -25.17 1.18 -0.89
C ALA A 285 -23.66 1.24 -1.25
N SER A 286 -23.41 1.62 -2.51
CA SER A 286 -22.34 2.48 -3.08
C SER A 286 -20.85 2.42 -2.70
N HIS A 287 -20.36 1.68 -1.71
CA HIS A 287 -18.90 1.58 -1.42
C HIS A 287 -18.48 0.18 -0.92
N VAL A 288 -18.93 -0.85 -1.63
CA VAL A 288 -19.09 -2.21 -1.11
C VAL A 288 -17.98 -3.16 -1.57
N CYS A 289 -16.86 -2.63 -2.04
CA CYS A 289 -15.93 -3.42 -2.83
C CYS A 289 -15.15 -4.51 -2.08
N GLY A 290 -15.29 -4.60 -0.75
CA GLY A 290 -14.72 -5.67 0.08
C GLY A 290 -15.72 -6.60 0.77
N ARG A 291 -17.03 -6.56 0.45
CA ARG A 291 -18.05 -7.16 1.35
C ARG A 291 -18.29 -8.68 1.22
N LEU A 292 -17.59 -9.40 0.34
CA LEU A 292 -17.95 -10.78 0.02
C LEU A 292 -16.82 -11.77 0.33
N ALA A 293 -17.10 -12.70 1.25
CA ALA A 293 -16.23 -13.82 1.56
C ALA A 293 -16.24 -14.81 0.39
N ARG A 294 -15.28 -14.63 -0.51
CA ARG A 294 -15.14 -15.39 -1.74
C ARG A 294 -13.75 -15.98 -1.86
N LEU A 295 -13.69 -17.20 -2.37
CA LEU A 295 -12.49 -18.01 -2.42
C LEU A 295 -12.35 -18.58 -3.84
N PRO A 296 -11.26 -18.28 -4.55
CA PRO A 296 -10.93 -19.01 -5.77
C PRO A 296 -10.41 -20.41 -5.40
N LEU A 297 -10.88 -21.44 -6.09
CA LEU A 297 -10.40 -22.80 -5.97
C LEU A 297 -9.60 -23.19 -7.19
N SER A 298 -8.63 -24.09 -6.99
CA SER A 298 -7.75 -24.61 -8.04
C SER A 298 -6.99 -23.50 -8.76
N VAL A 299 -6.57 -22.46 -8.01
CA VAL A 299 -5.84 -21.30 -8.54
C VAL A 299 -4.61 -21.74 -9.32
N ALA A 300 -3.83 -22.67 -8.78
CA ALA A 300 -2.65 -23.20 -9.47
C ALA A 300 -2.98 -24.00 -10.76
N ARG A 301 -4.22 -24.46 -10.93
CA ARG A 301 -4.66 -25.23 -12.12
C ARG A 301 -5.21 -24.34 -13.23
N ILE A 302 -5.58 -23.10 -12.94
CA ILE A 302 -6.33 -22.24 -13.89
C ILE A 302 -5.73 -20.82 -13.99
N VAL A 303 -4.77 -20.45 -13.15
CA VAL A 303 -4.22 -19.09 -13.14
C VAL A 303 -2.69 -19.10 -13.15
N PRO A 304 -2.03 -18.79 -14.29
CA PRO A 304 -0.60 -18.51 -14.32
C PRO A 304 -0.23 -17.14 -13.69
N ASP A 305 -1.23 -16.35 -13.25
CA ASP A 305 -1.01 -15.01 -12.69
C ASP A 305 -1.88 -14.66 -11.45
N PRO A 306 -1.32 -14.70 -10.22
CA PRO A 306 -1.99 -14.33 -8.97
C PRO A 306 -2.63 -12.94 -8.94
N ARG A 307 -2.21 -12.02 -9.82
CA ARG A 307 -2.72 -10.64 -9.88
C ARG A 307 -4.18 -10.53 -10.31
N ASN A 308 -4.76 -11.64 -10.78
CA ASN A 308 -6.16 -11.75 -11.18
C ASN A 308 -7.13 -11.94 -10.01
N LEU A 309 -6.65 -11.96 -8.77
CA LEU A 309 -7.49 -12.12 -7.57
C LEU A 309 -8.16 -10.81 -7.10
N TRP A 310 -8.69 -10.04 -8.05
CA TRP A 310 -9.45 -8.80 -7.79
C TRP A 310 -10.74 -9.04 -7.01
N TRP A 311 -11.07 -8.21 -6.03
CA TRP A 311 -12.26 -8.33 -5.16
C TRP A 311 -12.21 -9.47 -4.15
N TYR A 312 -11.08 -10.17 -4.02
CA TYR A 312 -10.96 -11.31 -3.13
C TYR A 312 -10.01 -11.01 -1.99
N HIS A 313 -10.39 -11.50 -0.82
CA HIS A 313 -9.68 -11.32 0.45
C HIS A 313 -9.20 -12.64 1.05
N PHE A 314 -9.60 -13.75 0.45
CA PHE A 314 -9.30 -15.09 0.94
C PHE A 314 -8.63 -15.90 -0.16
N LEU A 315 -7.63 -16.69 0.22
CA LEU A 315 -6.97 -17.65 -0.65
C LEU A 315 -6.90 -18.99 0.07
N ALA A 316 -7.36 -20.06 -0.59
CA ALA A 316 -7.24 -21.40 -0.05
C ALA A 316 -5.75 -21.76 -0.08
N LEU A 317 -5.06 -21.70 1.05
CA LEU A 317 -3.63 -21.96 1.06
C LEU A 317 -3.36 -23.43 0.69
N TRP A 318 -4.18 -24.30 1.27
CA TRP A 318 -4.23 -25.72 0.99
C TRP A 318 -5.67 -26.12 0.67
N GLU A 319 -5.85 -26.75 -0.49
CA GLU A 319 -7.12 -27.33 -0.91
C GLU A 319 -7.06 -28.84 -0.75
N TYR A 320 -8.04 -29.44 -0.08
CA TYR A 320 -8.15 -30.88 0.06
C TYR A 320 -9.33 -31.42 -0.74
N ARG A 321 -9.18 -32.60 -1.34
CA ARG A 321 -10.29 -33.36 -1.94
C ARG A 321 -10.23 -34.79 -1.47
N ARG A 322 -11.36 -35.32 -1.00
CA ARG A 322 -11.45 -36.70 -0.47
C ARG A 322 -10.39 -36.99 0.61
N GLY A 323 -10.18 -36.01 1.50
CA GLY A 323 -9.20 -36.10 2.59
C GLY A 323 -7.72 -36.02 2.19
N LYS A 324 -7.39 -35.73 0.92
CA LYS A 324 -6.00 -35.60 0.43
C LYS A 324 -5.73 -34.19 -0.07
N LEU A 325 -4.49 -33.70 0.11
CA LEU A 325 -4.06 -32.42 -0.43
C LEU A 325 -4.12 -32.48 -1.97
N ASP A 326 -4.91 -31.59 -2.55
CA ASP A 326 -5.15 -31.47 -4.00
C ASP A 326 -4.36 -30.32 -4.63
N CYS A 327 -4.17 -29.22 -3.86
CA CYS A 327 -3.44 -28.03 -4.30
C CYS A 327 -2.74 -27.33 -3.13
N ASP A 328 -1.50 -26.89 -3.35
CA ASP A 328 -0.73 -26.01 -2.45
C ASP A 328 -0.49 -24.66 -3.14
N ASN A 329 -1.16 -23.62 -2.64
CA ASN A 329 -1.12 -22.26 -3.19
C ASN A 329 -0.14 -21.35 -2.42
N THR A 330 0.78 -21.90 -1.61
CA THR A 330 1.68 -21.11 -0.74
C THR A 330 2.57 -20.14 -1.51
N GLN A 331 3.15 -20.57 -2.64
CA GLN A 331 3.98 -19.68 -3.47
C GLN A 331 3.17 -18.54 -4.09
N ILE A 332 1.93 -18.84 -4.50
CA ILE A 332 1.00 -17.87 -5.06
C ILE A 332 0.64 -16.84 -3.98
N TYR A 333 0.33 -17.30 -2.77
CA TYR A 333 0.05 -16.45 -1.62
C TYR A 333 1.18 -15.44 -1.37
N PHE A 334 2.43 -15.90 -1.27
CA PHE A 334 3.56 -15.01 -1.02
C PHE A 334 3.85 -14.02 -2.14
N LYS A 335 3.64 -14.40 -3.40
CA LYS A 335 3.74 -13.48 -4.54
C LYS A 335 2.67 -12.38 -4.48
N ILE A 336 1.48 -12.69 -3.97
CA ILE A 336 0.41 -11.71 -3.82
C ILE A 336 0.71 -10.74 -2.67
N ILE A 337 1.12 -11.27 -1.52
CA ILE A 337 1.52 -10.49 -0.35
C ILE A 337 2.74 -9.60 -0.66
N GLY A 338 3.72 -10.12 -1.41
CA GLY A 338 4.89 -9.33 -1.87
C GLY A 338 4.51 -8.14 -2.75
N ASN A 339 3.43 -8.27 -3.52
CA ASN A 339 2.84 -7.16 -4.28
C ASN A 339 1.94 -6.24 -3.45
N GLN A 340 2.00 -6.30 -2.11
CA GLN A 340 1.24 -5.46 -1.17
C GLN A 340 -0.30 -5.63 -1.24
N GLN A 341 -0.79 -6.68 -1.88
CA GLN A 341 -2.22 -6.97 -1.93
C GLN A 341 -2.71 -7.61 -0.63
N SER A 342 -3.96 -7.34 -0.27
CA SER A 342 -4.55 -7.77 1.00
C SER A 342 -5.26 -9.10 0.85
N LEU A 343 -4.58 -10.20 1.20
CA LEU A 343 -5.14 -11.55 1.25
C LEU A 343 -4.89 -12.25 2.57
N VAL A 344 -5.87 -13.06 2.96
CA VAL A 344 -5.84 -13.87 4.18
C VAL A 344 -5.83 -15.36 3.78
N PRO A 345 -4.99 -16.19 4.40
CA PRO A 345 -4.98 -17.61 4.13
C PRO A 345 -6.22 -18.27 4.75
N THR A 346 -6.81 -19.21 4.02
CA THR A 346 -8.04 -19.93 4.40
C THR A 346 -7.87 -21.43 4.19
N ALA A 347 -8.54 -22.23 5.03
CA ALA A 347 -8.61 -23.68 4.90
C ALA A 347 -9.86 -24.09 4.09
N TYR A 348 -9.67 -24.89 3.04
CA TYR A 348 -10.77 -25.37 2.19
C TYR A 348 -10.62 -26.86 1.86
N ALA A 349 -11.74 -27.58 1.86
CA ALA A 349 -11.79 -28.95 1.40
C ALA A 349 -13.13 -29.29 0.76
N ASP A 350 -13.13 -29.99 -0.36
CA ASP A 350 -14.34 -30.54 -0.99
C ASP A 350 -14.82 -31.76 -0.17
N ILE A 351 -15.83 -31.54 0.69
CA ILE A 351 -16.31 -32.51 1.69
C ILE A 351 -17.75 -32.91 1.38
N SER A 352 -17.94 -34.19 1.03
CA SER A 352 -19.23 -34.79 0.70
C SER A 352 -19.70 -35.82 1.73
N THR A 353 -18.86 -36.17 2.71
CA THR A 353 -19.14 -37.18 3.74
C THR A 353 -18.63 -36.79 5.13
N ILE A 354 -19.18 -37.41 6.18
CA ILE A 354 -18.73 -37.22 7.57
C ILE A 354 -17.28 -37.68 7.78
N ASP A 355 -16.83 -38.73 7.08
CA ASP A 355 -15.45 -39.20 7.23
C ASP A 355 -14.44 -38.23 6.59
N GLU A 356 -14.80 -37.60 5.48
CA GLU A 356 -14.02 -36.49 4.90
C GLU A 356 -13.99 -35.28 5.83
N LEU A 357 -15.10 -34.96 6.52
CA LEU A 357 -15.12 -33.94 7.57
C LEU A 357 -14.12 -34.26 8.69
N LYS A 358 -14.14 -35.49 9.20
CA LYS A 358 -13.21 -35.93 10.27
C LYS A 358 -11.75 -35.87 9.80
N ALA A 359 -11.47 -36.25 8.54
CA ALA A 359 -10.14 -36.10 7.98
C ALA A 359 -9.72 -34.61 7.95
N MET A 360 -10.63 -33.71 7.54
CA MET A 360 -10.34 -32.28 7.47
C MET A 360 -9.97 -31.67 8.82
N THR A 361 -10.64 -32.06 9.91
CA THR A 361 -10.33 -31.52 11.26
C THR A 361 -8.92 -31.84 11.73
N THR A 362 -8.31 -32.91 11.18
CA THR A 362 -6.91 -33.28 11.42
C THR A 362 -5.94 -32.74 10.37
N ASN A 363 -6.39 -32.62 9.13
CA ASN A 363 -5.55 -32.20 8.01
C ASN A 363 -5.28 -30.71 7.99
N CYS A 364 -6.33 -29.89 8.13
CA CYS A 364 -6.21 -28.44 8.04
C CYS A 364 -7.46 -27.75 8.58
N VAL A 365 -7.27 -26.78 9.48
CA VAL A 365 -8.35 -25.88 9.93
C VAL A 365 -7.89 -24.44 9.83
N MET A 366 -8.83 -23.50 9.73
CA MET A 366 -8.56 -22.09 9.97
C MET A 366 -8.93 -21.73 11.41
N LYS A 367 -8.18 -20.81 12.00
CA LYS A 367 -8.49 -20.22 13.30
C LYS A 367 -8.70 -18.72 13.15
N ILE A 368 -9.74 -18.22 13.80
CA ILE A 368 -10.08 -16.80 13.84
C ILE A 368 -10.18 -16.32 15.29
N THR A 369 -9.81 -15.06 15.52
CA THR A 369 -9.95 -14.40 16.82
C THR A 369 -11.15 -13.45 16.86
N GLY A 370 -11.73 -13.29 18.03
CA GLY A 370 -12.78 -12.30 18.31
C GLY A 370 -13.19 -12.34 19.78
N LYS A 371 -13.99 -11.36 20.21
CA LYS A 371 -14.53 -11.33 21.58
C LYS A 371 -15.44 -12.53 21.85
N ASN A 372 -16.20 -12.94 20.83
CA ASN A 372 -17.03 -14.14 20.78
C ASN A 372 -17.13 -14.63 19.33
N LEU A 373 -17.79 -15.77 19.09
CA LEU A 373 -17.88 -16.36 17.75
C LEU A 373 -18.59 -15.43 16.75
N SER A 374 -19.64 -14.74 17.18
CA SER A 374 -20.38 -13.80 16.31
C SER A 374 -19.50 -12.64 15.87
N ASP A 375 -18.74 -12.05 16.80
CA ASP A 375 -17.74 -11.02 16.52
C ASP A 375 -16.65 -11.52 15.56
N ALA A 376 -16.11 -12.73 15.81
CA ALA A 376 -15.11 -13.34 14.94
C ALA A 376 -15.66 -13.64 13.53
N LEU A 377 -16.93 -14.02 13.40
CA LEU A 377 -17.55 -14.32 12.11
C LEU A 377 -18.05 -13.08 11.36
N ALA A 378 -18.51 -12.05 12.07
CA ALA A 378 -18.79 -10.74 11.48
C ALA A 378 -17.57 -10.19 10.76
N ASN A 379 -16.39 -10.61 11.22
CA ASN A 379 -15.14 -10.23 10.63
C ASN A 379 -14.87 -10.93 9.29
N ILE A 380 -15.16 -12.22 9.17
CA ILE A 380 -14.91 -12.97 7.93
C ILE A 380 -16.11 -13.01 6.97
N LEU A 381 -17.34 -12.71 7.42
CA LEU A 381 -18.59 -12.76 6.64
C LEU A 381 -19.32 -11.40 6.56
N PRO A 382 -18.65 -10.26 6.34
CA PRO A 382 -19.20 -8.94 6.66
C PRO A 382 -20.59 -8.68 6.06
N VAL A 383 -21.60 -8.71 6.93
CA VAL A 383 -22.96 -8.24 6.66
C VAL A 383 -22.96 -6.72 6.83
N GLY A 384 -22.54 -5.98 5.79
CA GLY A 384 -22.82 -4.54 5.70
C GLY A 384 -21.75 -3.54 6.16
N GLY A 385 -20.48 -3.92 6.34
CA GLY A 385 -19.37 -2.99 6.63
C GLY A 385 -18.17 -3.20 5.71
N PHE A 386 -17.28 -2.20 5.60
CA PHE A 386 -15.93 -2.41 5.07
C PHE A 386 -15.27 -3.50 5.92
N PRO A 387 -14.72 -4.61 5.37
CA PRO A 387 -13.77 -5.38 6.15
C PRO A 387 -12.66 -4.40 6.56
N PRO A 388 -12.34 -4.25 7.85
CA PRO A 388 -11.17 -3.53 8.26
C PRO A 388 -10.00 -4.31 7.68
N TRP A 389 -9.34 -3.61 6.77
CA TRP A 389 -8.28 -4.05 5.92
C TRP A 389 -7.41 -5.13 6.60
N PRO A 390 -7.38 -6.38 6.11
CA PRO A 390 -6.61 -7.44 6.76
C PRO A 390 -5.13 -7.10 7.00
N LEU A 391 -4.55 -6.24 6.16
CA LEU A 391 -3.20 -5.71 6.33
C LEU A 391 -3.06 -4.66 7.45
N TYR A 392 -4.16 -4.02 7.89
CA TYR A 392 -4.17 -2.83 8.78
C TYR A 392 -5.09 -2.96 10.00
N SER A 393 -5.79 -4.09 10.17
CA SER A 393 -6.71 -4.32 11.29
C SER A 393 -6.11 -5.28 12.31
N ASP A 394 -6.52 -5.18 13.58
CA ASP A 394 -6.05 -6.09 14.66
C ASP A 394 -6.44 -7.56 14.42
N TRP A 395 -7.16 -7.84 13.34
CA TRP A 395 -7.71 -9.14 13.03
C TRP A 395 -6.62 -10.14 12.72
N PHE A 396 -6.74 -11.28 13.38
CA PHE A 396 -5.74 -12.32 13.31
C PHE A 396 -6.41 -13.64 12.93
N MET A 397 -6.05 -14.14 11.76
CA MET A 397 -6.45 -15.46 11.29
C MET A 397 -5.20 -16.23 10.88
N TYR A 398 -5.25 -17.54 11.02
CA TYR A 398 -4.23 -18.42 10.44
C TYR A 398 -4.83 -19.76 10.03
N VAL A 399 -4.16 -20.45 9.12
CA VAL A 399 -4.44 -21.85 8.79
C VAL A 399 -3.43 -22.75 9.46
N THR A 400 -3.83 -23.95 9.86
CA THR A 400 -2.97 -24.89 10.56
C THR A 400 -3.32 -26.35 10.31
N GLN A 401 -2.29 -27.19 10.22
CA GLN A 401 -2.35 -28.65 10.21
C GLN A 401 -2.08 -29.26 11.61
N GLY A 402 -1.99 -28.44 12.65
CA GLY A 402 -1.61 -28.89 14.00
C GLY A 402 -1.06 -27.77 14.89
N PRO A 403 0.11 -27.18 14.56
CA PRO A 403 0.74 -26.16 15.41
C PRO A 403 -0.12 -24.89 15.54
N GLN A 404 0.07 -24.17 16.64
CA GLN A 404 -0.68 -22.96 16.94
C GLN A 404 0.20 -21.73 16.82
N ILE A 405 -0.38 -20.65 16.29
CA ILE A 405 0.16 -19.31 16.40
C ILE A 405 -0.64 -18.62 17.51
N ASP A 406 -0.04 -18.52 18.70
CA ASP A 406 -0.71 -18.04 19.91
C ASP A 406 -0.78 -16.51 19.94
N GLN A 407 0.20 -15.84 19.34
CA GLN A 407 0.24 -14.39 19.17
C GLN A 407 1.13 -14.03 17.97
N PHE A 408 0.69 -13.09 17.15
CA PHE A 408 1.55 -12.38 16.20
C PHE A 408 1.11 -10.92 16.14
N ASN A 409 1.95 -10.04 16.69
CA ASN A 409 1.64 -8.63 16.82
C ASN A 409 2.80 -7.75 16.32
N LEU A 410 2.44 -6.60 15.78
CA LEU A 410 3.36 -5.57 15.30
C LEU A 410 2.91 -4.25 15.90
N ALA A 411 3.79 -3.57 16.64
CA ALA A 411 3.55 -2.23 17.16
C ALA A 411 4.42 -1.22 16.42
N GLU A 412 3.99 0.04 16.42
CA GLU A 412 4.58 1.09 15.59
C GLU A 412 4.65 0.68 14.10
N TRP A 413 3.73 -0.20 13.69
CA TRP A 413 3.63 -0.72 12.32
C TRP A 413 3.33 0.39 11.30
N ASN A 414 2.68 1.48 11.76
CA ASN A 414 2.57 2.72 11.01
C ASN A 414 3.72 3.67 11.34
N TYR A 415 4.53 3.91 10.32
CA TYR A 415 5.41 5.05 10.23
C TYR A 415 4.57 6.29 9.93
N GLY A 416 3.87 6.83 10.94
CA GLY A 416 3.03 8.02 10.77
C GLY A 416 3.82 9.15 10.07
N GLY A 417 3.14 10.06 9.36
CA GLY A 417 3.72 11.12 8.51
C GLY A 417 4.62 12.17 9.20
N GLY A 418 5.21 11.84 10.35
CA GLY A 418 6.40 12.51 10.86
C GLY A 418 7.56 12.31 9.90
N ARG A 419 8.16 13.43 9.49
CA ARG A 419 9.42 13.49 8.78
C ARG A 419 10.48 12.75 9.61
N LEU A 420 11.02 11.65 9.06
CA LEU A 420 11.95 10.76 9.75
C LEU A 420 13.20 11.48 10.22
N GLU A 421 13.52 12.59 9.56
CA GLU A 421 14.60 13.53 9.87
C GLU A 421 14.37 14.34 11.15
N PHE A 422 13.16 14.32 11.73
CA PHE A 422 12.82 15.13 12.91
C PHE A 422 12.43 14.34 14.15
N THR A 423 12.19 13.02 14.04
CA THR A 423 11.74 12.23 15.19
C THR A 423 12.55 10.95 15.33
N LYS A 424 13.60 11.03 16.15
CA LYS A 424 14.38 9.87 16.60
C LYS A 424 13.45 8.85 17.28
N GLY A 425 13.55 7.59 16.87
CA GLY A 425 12.75 6.47 17.37
C GLY A 425 11.70 5.97 16.36
N LEU A 426 11.24 6.81 15.42
CA LEU A 426 10.26 6.40 14.40
C LEU A 426 10.83 5.43 13.36
N GLN A 427 12.15 5.26 13.31
CA GLN A 427 12.81 4.30 12.41
C GLN A 427 12.67 2.84 12.86
N TYR A 428 11.95 2.56 13.96
CA TYR A 428 11.81 1.21 14.52
C TYR A 428 10.35 0.76 14.60
N PHE A 429 10.15 -0.55 14.51
CA PHE A 429 8.91 -1.21 14.91
C PHE A 429 9.21 -2.34 15.89
N ARG A 430 8.23 -2.75 16.68
CA ARG A 430 8.36 -3.91 17.58
C ARG A 430 7.49 -5.05 17.10
N CYS A 431 8.00 -6.26 17.19
CA CYS A 431 7.25 -7.46 16.84
C CYS A 431 7.29 -8.50 17.98
N CYS A 432 6.21 -9.27 18.11
CA CYS A 432 6.09 -10.39 19.02
C CYS A 432 5.48 -11.59 18.30
N VAL A 433 6.09 -12.76 18.50
CA VAL A 433 5.58 -14.05 18.03
C VAL A 433 5.54 -15.05 19.18
N MET A 434 4.39 -15.69 19.34
CA MET A 434 4.19 -16.83 20.24
C MET A 434 3.60 -18.00 19.45
N ALA A 435 4.11 -19.19 19.70
CA ALA A 435 3.66 -20.41 19.04
C ALA A 435 3.69 -21.61 19.98
N SER A 436 2.85 -22.60 19.71
CA SER A 436 2.82 -23.85 20.48
C SER A 436 2.49 -25.07 19.62
N SER A 437 2.95 -26.24 20.04
CA SER A 437 2.56 -27.52 19.44
C SER A 437 2.70 -28.65 20.46
N GLU A 438 1.69 -29.51 20.52
CA GLU A 438 1.68 -30.64 21.47
C GLU A 438 2.81 -31.65 21.25
N VAL A 439 3.24 -31.79 20.00
CA VAL A 439 4.31 -32.71 19.58
C VAL A 439 5.69 -32.06 19.61
N GLY A 440 5.77 -30.77 19.95
CA GLY A 440 6.99 -29.97 19.93
C GLY A 440 7.15 -29.15 18.65
N LEU A 441 7.87 -28.04 18.73
CA LEU A 441 8.11 -27.11 17.63
C LEU A 441 9.48 -27.39 16.97
N ALA A 442 9.48 -27.53 15.64
CA ALA A 442 10.71 -27.63 14.86
C ALA A 442 11.23 -26.24 14.45
N GLU A 443 10.34 -25.36 14.01
CA GLU A 443 10.70 -24.04 13.50
C GLU A 443 9.59 -23.01 13.72
N VAL A 444 9.98 -21.77 14.00
CA VAL A 444 9.12 -20.59 13.91
C VAL A 444 9.82 -19.57 13.02
N ALA A 445 9.25 -19.28 11.84
CA ALA A 445 9.82 -18.35 10.88
C ALA A 445 8.90 -17.14 10.66
N VAL A 446 9.49 -15.96 10.58
CA VAL A 446 8.85 -14.73 10.13
C VAL A 446 9.32 -14.49 8.71
N LEU A 447 8.39 -14.59 7.78
CA LEU A 447 8.61 -14.45 6.35
C LEU A 447 8.14 -13.05 5.94
N ASP A 448 8.82 -12.42 5.00
CA ASP A 448 8.37 -11.18 4.35
C ASP A 448 7.71 -11.51 2.99
N GLY A 449 7.31 -10.49 2.23
CA GLY A 449 6.83 -10.60 0.86
C GLY A 449 7.68 -11.54 0.00
N ASN A 450 7.04 -12.29 -0.90
CA ASN A 450 7.67 -13.37 -1.69
C ASN A 450 8.24 -14.55 -0.87
N GLY A 451 7.96 -14.64 0.43
CA GLY A 451 8.31 -15.79 1.27
C GLY A 451 9.76 -15.78 1.74
N VAL A 452 10.44 -14.63 1.66
CA VAL A 452 11.82 -14.47 2.10
C VAL A 452 11.88 -14.54 3.63
N ILE A 453 12.83 -15.30 4.18
CA ILE A 453 13.03 -15.40 5.63
C ILE A 453 13.58 -14.08 6.17
N TYR A 454 12.80 -13.40 7.00
CA TYR A 454 13.21 -12.21 7.74
C TYR A 454 13.83 -12.56 9.09
N ARG A 455 13.19 -13.49 9.82
CA ARG A 455 13.69 -14.12 11.05
C ARG A 455 13.35 -15.60 11.05
N ARG A 456 14.21 -16.43 11.62
CA ARG A 456 13.99 -17.86 11.80
C ARG A 456 14.44 -18.29 13.18
N PHE A 457 13.57 -19.00 13.87
CA PHE A 457 13.85 -19.54 15.19
C PHE A 457 13.75 -21.06 15.19
N LEU A 458 14.67 -21.72 15.89
CA LEU A 458 14.71 -23.18 16.01
C LEU A 458 14.50 -23.59 17.49
N PRO A 459 13.25 -23.88 17.91
CA PRO A 459 12.95 -24.21 19.31
C PRO A 459 13.41 -25.60 19.75
N LYS A 460 14.00 -26.41 18.85
CA LYS A 460 14.58 -27.74 19.17
C LYS A 460 13.60 -28.71 19.85
N GLY A 461 12.34 -28.71 19.45
CA GLY A 461 11.30 -29.61 19.97
C GLY A 461 10.55 -29.07 21.18
N GLU A 462 10.87 -27.86 21.66
CA GLU A 462 10.10 -27.21 22.73
C GLU A 462 8.62 -27.07 22.34
N LYS A 463 7.72 -27.30 23.30
CA LYS A 463 6.26 -27.26 23.04
C LYS A 463 5.71 -25.86 22.91
N LYS A 464 6.43 -24.86 23.45
CA LYS A 464 6.03 -23.45 23.45
C LYS A 464 7.22 -22.60 23.05
N PHE A 465 6.94 -21.54 22.32
CA PHE A 465 7.92 -20.57 21.86
C PHE A 465 7.34 -19.17 22.03
N ALA A 466 8.18 -18.25 22.50
CA ALA A 466 7.87 -16.83 22.59
C ALA A 466 9.14 -16.01 22.35
N ARG A 467 9.06 -15.03 21.44
CA ARG A 467 10.12 -14.04 21.19
C ARG A 467 9.50 -12.70 20.85
N SER A 468 10.17 -11.64 21.28
CA SER A 468 9.94 -10.29 20.78
C SER A 468 11.27 -9.71 20.32
N TRP A 469 11.21 -8.84 19.32
CA TRP A 469 12.37 -8.12 18.79
C TRP A 469 11.95 -6.77 18.24
N THR A 470 12.95 -5.95 17.94
CA THR A 470 12.77 -4.67 17.25
C THR A 470 13.26 -4.82 15.83
N GLY A 471 12.47 -4.37 14.86
CA GLY A 471 12.89 -4.22 13.47
C GLY A 471 13.05 -2.75 13.10
N VAL A 472 13.45 -2.50 11.86
CA VAL A 472 13.68 -1.15 11.32
C VAL A 472 12.72 -0.86 10.18
N HIS A 473 12.25 0.37 10.08
CA HIS A 473 11.44 0.85 8.95
C HIS A 473 12.33 1.24 7.77
N ASP A 474 12.98 0.27 7.13
CA ASP A 474 13.70 0.46 5.87
C ASP A 474 12.75 0.41 4.66
N ARG A 475 11.75 -0.47 4.72
CA ARG A 475 10.71 -0.65 3.69
C ARG A 475 9.36 -1.02 4.30
N GLN A 476 8.36 -1.11 3.42
CA GLN A 476 7.10 -1.77 3.75
C GLN A 476 7.29 -3.28 3.67
N HIS A 477 7.24 -3.90 4.84
CA HIS A 477 7.25 -5.35 5.00
C HIS A 477 5.83 -5.86 5.05
N ALA A 478 5.61 -7.07 4.56
CA ALA A 478 4.35 -7.78 4.67
C ALA A 478 4.61 -9.15 5.31
N PHE A 479 4.72 -9.13 6.64
CA PHE A 479 5.18 -10.26 7.42
C PHE A 479 4.13 -11.34 7.60
N VAL A 480 4.51 -12.60 7.42
CA VAL A 480 3.72 -13.79 7.68
C VAL A 480 4.51 -14.72 8.60
N VAL A 481 3.86 -15.22 9.65
CA VAL A 481 4.46 -16.24 10.53
C VAL A 481 4.17 -17.63 9.96
N ARG A 482 5.22 -18.43 9.78
CA ARG A 482 5.17 -19.87 9.57
C ARG A 482 5.61 -20.60 10.83
N VAL A 483 4.82 -21.54 11.31
CA VAL A 483 5.19 -22.46 12.39
C VAL A 483 5.23 -23.87 11.85
N THR A 484 6.33 -24.58 12.10
CA THR A 484 6.48 -26.00 11.74
C THR A 484 6.72 -26.80 13.01
N ASP A 485 5.98 -27.89 13.19
CA ASP A 485 6.17 -28.80 14.31
C ASP A 485 7.14 -29.95 13.99
N THR A 486 7.47 -30.76 14.99
CA THR A 486 8.40 -31.90 14.84
C THR A 486 7.90 -33.02 13.94
N GLN A 487 6.62 -33.00 13.54
CA GLN A 487 6.02 -33.92 12.58
C GLN A 487 5.94 -33.32 11.18
N GLY A 488 6.48 -32.12 10.96
CA GLY A 488 6.45 -31.42 9.68
C GLY A 488 5.10 -30.76 9.36
N ARG A 489 4.16 -30.72 10.32
CA ARG A 489 2.87 -30.04 10.15
C ARG A 489 3.09 -28.54 10.28
N MET A 490 2.35 -27.76 9.49
CA MET A 490 2.57 -26.31 9.37
C MET A 490 1.36 -25.46 9.78
N ALA A 491 1.64 -24.21 10.14
CA ALA A 491 0.65 -23.14 10.28
C ALA A 491 1.16 -21.84 9.63
N TYR A 492 0.26 -21.07 9.02
CA TYR A 492 0.55 -19.79 8.35
C TYR A 492 -0.43 -18.71 8.77
N SER A 493 0.09 -17.58 9.23
CA SER A 493 -0.72 -16.43 9.64
C SER A 493 -1.23 -15.59 8.48
N SER A 494 -2.25 -14.77 8.75
CA SER A 494 -2.53 -13.56 7.98
C SER A 494 -1.31 -12.61 7.99
N PRO A 495 -1.16 -11.76 6.95
CA PRO A 495 -0.02 -10.87 6.86
C PRO A 495 -0.16 -9.70 7.84
N ARG A 496 0.96 -9.19 8.37
CA ARG A 496 1.06 -7.95 9.14
C ARG A 496 2.01 -7.00 8.41
N VAL A 497 1.56 -5.79 8.12
CA VAL A 497 2.31 -4.87 7.25
C VAL A 497 2.97 -3.76 8.06
N THR A 498 4.24 -3.45 7.79
CA THR A 498 4.81 -2.13 8.11
C THR A 498 4.48 -1.17 6.97
N PHE A 499 3.97 0.01 7.27
CA PHE A 499 3.56 0.96 6.24
C PHE A 499 3.79 2.41 6.64
N ASN A 500 3.75 3.28 5.65
CA ASN A 500 3.93 4.71 5.83
C ASN A 500 2.85 5.51 5.10
N ASN A 501 1.85 5.98 5.84
CA ASN A 501 0.71 6.72 5.29
C ASN A 501 1.07 7.90 4.37
N ALA A 502 2.27 8.48 4.51
CA ALA A 502 2.71 9.60 3.70
C ALA A 502 3.28 9.19 2.35
N ARG A 503 3.91 8.02 2.22
CA ARG A 503 4.74 7.66 1.04
C ARG A 503 4.67 6.19 0.60
N GLY A 504 3.87 5.37 1.27
CA GLY A 504 3.73 3.96 0.97
C GLY A 504 2.93 3.64 -0.29
N LEU A 505 3.04 2.39 -0.71
CA LEU A 505 2.22 1.71 -1.70
C LEU A 505 1.12 0.94 -0.98
N TYR A 506 -0.11 1.14 -1.44
CA TYR A 506 -1.33 0.54 -0.92
C TYR A 506 -2.14 -0.07 -2.04
N PHE A 507 -3.06 -0.96 -1.69
CA PHE A 507 -4.15 -1.35 -2.58
C PHE A 507 -5.47 -0.98 -1.94
N CYS A 508 -6.44 -0.53 -2.74
CA CYS A 508 -7.82 -0.42 -2.27
C CYS A 508 -8.31 -1.77 -1.77
N SER A 509 -9.36 -1.77 -0.95
CA SER A 509 -9.91 -3.01 -0.39
C SER A 509 -10.32 -4.00 -1.48
N ASP A 510 -10.67 -3.56 -2.67
CA ASP A 510 -10.95 -4.46 -3.79
C ASP A 510 -9.70 -5.06 -4.48
N ASN A 511 -8.49 -4.78 -3.98
CA ASN A 511 -7.21 -5.13 -4.58
C ASN A 511 -7.05 -4.63 -6.05
N GLN A 512 -7.91 -3.71 -6.54
CA GLN A 512 -7.93 -3.24 -7.92
C GLN A 512 -7.07 -2.02 -8.16
N ASN A 513 -7.08 -1.07 -7.23
CA ASN A 513 -6.40 0.22 -7.38
C ASN A 513 -5.17 0.23 -6.49
N ALA A 514 -3.99 0.39 -7.08
CA ALA A 514 -2.84 0.79 -6.29
C ALA A 514 -3.05 2.24 -5.84
N LEU A 515 -3.04 2.46 -4.54
CA LEU A 515 -3.11 3.78 -3.96
C LEU A 515 -1.69 4.14 -3.53
N GLN A 516 -1.13 5.15 -4.15
CA GLN A 516 0.17 5.69 -3.80
C GLN A 516 0.01 7.18 -3.57
N THR A 517 0.69 7.71 -2.56
CA THR A 517 0.72 9.15 -2.30
C THR A 517 1.71 9.88 -3.20
N GLN A 518 2.54 9.17 -3.96
CA GLN A 518 3.42 9.76 -4.96
C GLN A 518 2.60 9.99 -6.25
N ASN A 519 2.54 11.25 -6.73
CA ASN A 519 1.73 11.74 -7.87
C ASN A 519 2.10 11.12 -9.24
N HIS A 520 2.08 9.80 -9.37
CA HIS A 520 2.41 9.07 -10.58
C HIS A 520 1.24 8.23 -11.08
N PRO A 521 1.26 7.87 -12.39
CA PRO A 521 0.12 7.22 -13.01
C PRO A 521 -0.28 5.97 -12.23
N PHE A 522 -1.57 5.88 -11.93
CA PHE A 522 -2.18 4.77 -11.19
C PHE A 522 -1.80 3.44 -11.82
N TYR A 523 -1.01 2.64 -11.10
CA TYR A 523 -0.83 1.24 -11.45
C TYR A 523 -2.17 0.52 -11.31
N HIS A 524 -2.63 -0.10 -12.40
CA HIS A 524 -3.80 -0.97 -12.39
C HIS A 524 -3.33 -2.43 -12.52
N PRO A 525 -3.19 -3.18 -11.41
CA PRO A 525 -2.60 -4.52 -11.36
C PRO A 525 -3.10 -5.53 -12.40
N GLY A 526 -4.40 -5.59 -12.67
CA GLY A 526 -4.94 -6.51 -13.69
C GLY A 526 -5.36 -5.85 -15.00
N ARG A 527 -4.91 -4.63 -15.30
CA ARG A 527 -4.85 -4.17 -16.71
C ARG A 527 -3.46 -4.34 -17.32
N HIS A 528 -2.46 -4.70 -16.52
CA HIS A 528 -1.04 -4.78 -16.93
C HIS A 528 -0.56 -3.50 -17.63
N GLU A 529 -1.10 -2.36 -17.22
CA GLU A 529 -0.88 -1.08 -17.86
C GLU A 529 -0.67 -0.01 -16.77
N PHE A 530 0.40 0.78 -16.93
CA PHE A 530 0.30 2.19 -16.56
C PHE A 530 -0.92 2.74 -17.32
N PRO A 531 -1.83 3.49 -16.68
CA PRO A 531 -3.21 3.64 -17.12
C PRO A 531 -3.27 4.14 -18.56
N GLY A 532 -3.60 3.23 -19.48
CA GLY A 532 -3.58 3.46 -20.92
C GLY A 532 -4.92 3.85 -21.53
N LYS A 533 -6.04 3.75 -20.79
CA LYS A 533 -7.41 4.18 -21.20
C LYS A 533 -8.44 3.89 -20.10
N PRO A 534 -9.36 4.82 -19.78
CA PRO A 534 -10.65 4.46 -19.21
C PRO A 534 -11.69 4.18 -20.33
N PRO A 535 -12.51 3.12 -20.22
CA PRO A 535 -13.77 3.03 -20.93
C PRO A 535 -14.76 4.04 -20.31
N ASN A 536 -15.03 5.15 -21.00
CA ASN A 536 -16.24 5.98 -20.85
C ASN A 536 -16.67 6.42 -19.43
N TRP A 537 -15.74 6.78 -18.54
CA TRP A 537 -16.13 7.57 -17.37
C TRP A 537 -16.31 9.04 -17.79
N ILE A 538 -17.44 9.62 -17.44
CA ILE A 538 -17.89 10.94 -17.90
C ILE A 538 -16.87 12.02 -17.48
N PRO A 539 -16.58 13.05 -18.30
CA PRO A 539 -15.44 13.97 -18.12
C PRO A 539 -15.54 14.99 -16.97
N SER A 540 -16.49 14.86 -16.04
CA SER A 540 -16.66 15.76 -14.91
C SER A 540 -15.75 15.44 -13.70
N PHE A 541 -14.74 14.59 -13.90
CA PHE A 541 -13.86 14.06 -12.86
C PHE A 541 -12.34 14.32 -13.17
N TYR A 542 -11.74 15.52 -12.97
CA TYR A 542 -10.27 15.81 -13.23
C TYR A 542 -9.37 16.63 -12.21
N GLY A 543 -8.38 16.01 -11.46
CA GLY A 543 -7.31 16.22 -10.35
C GLY A 543 -7.36 16.05 -8.73
N TRP A 544 -6.24 15.84 -8.05
CA TRP A 544 -5.96 16.06 -6.60
C TRP A 544 -6.85 15.64 -5.32
N ARG A 545 -7.62 14.52 -5.19
CA ARG A 545 -7.75 13.53 -4.01
C ARG A 545 -7.14 12.02 -3.93
N GLY A 546 -5.95 11.70 -3.44
CA GLY A 546 -5.30 10.37 -3.40
C GLY A 546 -6.07 9.39 -2.53
N TRP A 547 -6.24 8.14 -2.95
CA TRP A 547 -7.41 7.31 -2.61
C TRP A 547 -8.67 7.80 -3.34
N ASP A 548 -8.92 7.16 -4.49
CA ASP A 548 -10.12 7.22 -5.34
C ASP A 548 -10.70 8.61 -5.73
N GLY A 549 -9.94 9.70 -5.55
CA GLY A 549 -10.37 11.03 -6.00
C GLY A 549 -9.30 12.04 -6.46
N MET A 550 -8.00 11.68 -6.64
CA MET A 550 -6.77 12.51 -6.99
C MET A 550 -6.74 12.89 -8.43
N GLN A 551 -7.95 12.89 -8.93
CA GLN A 551 -8.33 13.04 -10.27
C GLN A 551 -9.58 13.92 -10.36
N ASN A 552 -9.96 14.87 -9.46
CA ASN A 552 -10.89 16.03 -9.68
C ASN A 552 -10.50 17.60 -9.68
N MET A 553 -9.26 18.11 -9.47
CA MET A 553 -8.77 19.52 -9.48
C MET A 553 -7.74 20.00 -10.57
N VAL A 554 -7.20 19.17 -11.47
CA VAL A 554 -6.21 19.50 -12.52
C VAL A 554 -6.34 18.51 -13.68
N ARG A 555 -6.43 19.01 -14.93
CA ARG A 555 -6.48 18.17 -16.15
C ARG A 555 -5.12 17.51 -16.35
N GLN A 556 -4.98 16.25 -15.91
CA GLN A 556 -3.71 15.53 -16.04
C GLN A 556 -3.60 14.78 -17.36
N ALA A 557 -2.44 14.92 -17.96
CA ALA A 557 -1.89 14.06 -18.99
C ALA A 557 -1.69 12.62 -18.46
N TYR A 558 -1.89 11.61 -19.30
CA TYR A 558 -1.63 10.21 -18.91
C TYR A 558 -0.26 9.76 -19.39
N VAL A 559 0.59 9.23 -18.52
CA VAL A 559 1.85 8.58 -18.92
C VAL A 559 1.66 7.06 -18.85
N SER A 560 2.04 6.39 -19.93
CA SER A 560 2.00 4.94 -20.11
C SER A 560 3.36 4.42 -20.54
N ALA A 561 3.75 3.24 -20.09
CA ALA A 561 4.78 2.45 -20.76
C ALA A 561 4.05 1.58 -21.79
N PRO A 562 4.07 1.89 -23.11
CA PRO A 562 3.27 1.17 -24.11
C PRO A 562 3.90 -0.18 -24.40
N TYR A 563 3.12 -1.24 -24.61
CA TYR A 563 3.60 -2.58 -24.95
C TYR A 563 4.66 -2.59 -26.05
N ILE A 564 5.56 -3.58 -26.00
CA ILE A 564 6.60 -3.71 -27.01
C ILE A 564 5.92 -3.84 -28.37
N ARG A 565 6.22 -2.93 -29.28
CA ARG A 565 5.67 -2.95 -30.63
C ARG A 565 6.81 -2.79 -31.61
N VAL A 566 7.21 -3.91 -32.18
CA VAL A 566 8.17 -3.95 -33.28
C VAL A 566 7.37 -4.13 -34.57
N ILE A 567 7.49 -3.19 -35.51
CA ILE A 567 6.83 -3.25 -36.82
C ILE A 567 7.92 -3.44 -37.86
N ALA A 568 7.86 -4.52 -38.64
CA ALA A 568 8.86 -4.80 -39.66
C ALA A 568 8.57 -4.04 -40.97
N LYS A 569 9.60 -3.80 -41.78
CA LYS A 569 9.49 -3.16 -43.10
C LYS A 569 8.69 -4.04 -44.08
N GLY A 570 7.74 -3.44 -44.79
CA GLY A 570 6.85 -4.13 -45.76
C GLY A 570 5.44 -4.43 -45.27
N GLU A 571 5.08 -4.05 -44.04
CA GLU A 571 3.78 -4.40 -43.42
C GLU A 571 2.78 -3.22 -43.40
N SER A 572 1.51 -3.47 -43.76
CA SER A 572 0.43 -2.45 -43.81
C SER A 572 -0.49 -2.46 -42.57
N ASN A 573 -1.31 -1.41 -42.42
CA ASN A 573 -1.98 -1.03 -41.16
C ASN A 573 -3.46 -1.48 -40.97
N LEU A 574 -3.95 -2.49 -41.69
CA LEU A 574 -5.32 -3.03 -41.52
C LEU A 574 -5.27 -4.52 -41.14
N PRO A 575 -6.21 -5.06 -40.33
CA PRO A 575 -6.20 -6.48 -40.01
C PRO A 575 -6.67 -7.29 -41.22
N PRO A 576 -6.20 -8.54 -41.48
CA PRO A 576 -5.03 -9.28 -41.00
C PRO A 576 -4.08 -9.72 -42.15
N ALA A 577 -2.75 -9.77 -41.92
CA ALA A 577 -1.73 -10.63 -42.61
C ALA A 577 -0.27 -10.14 -42.48
N GLY A 578 0.02 -9.06 -41.74
CA GLY A 578 1.40 -8.69 -41.36
C GLY A 578 1.78 -9.32 -40.03
N VAL A 579 3.05 -9.68 -39.81
CA VAL A 579 3.52 -10.50 -38.70
C VAL A 579 3.36 -9.76 -37.37
N TYR A 580 2.18 -9.88 -36.77
CA TYR A 580 2.08 -9.80 -35.34
C TYR A 580 2.93 -10.95 -34.79
N GLU A 581 3.85 -10.64 -33.88
CA GLU A 581 4.44 -11.65 -33.00
C GLU A 581 3.36 -12.44 -32.21
N LEU A 582 2.15 -11.87 -32.15
CA LEU A 582 0.97 -12.37 -31.48
C LEU A 582 0.02 -13.03 -32.51
N PRO A 583 -0.32 -14.32 -32.35
CA PRO A 583 -1.41 -14.94 -33.10
C PRO A 583 -2.72 -14.13 -32.98
N PRO A 584 -3.70 -14.29 -33.89
CA PRO A 584 -5.05 -13.77 -33.66
C PRO A 584 -5.56 -14.22 -32.29
N GLY A 585 -6.00 -13.31 -31.42
CA GLY A 585 -6.32 -13.67 -30.02
C GLY A 585 -5.29 -13.19 -28.99
N ALA A 586 -4.02 -13.10 -29.37
CA ALA A 586 -2.94 -12.84 -28.44
C ALA A 586 -2.66 -11.34 -28.27
N VAL A 587 -2.21 -10.98 -27.07
CA VAL A 587 -1.89 -9.64 -26.61
C VAL A 587 -0.55 -9.67 -25.89
N TYR A 588 0.18 -8.55 -25.88
CA TYR A 588 1.32 -8.43 -24.98
C TYR A 588 0.81 -8.19 -23.56
N GLU A 589 1.58 -8.70 -22.61
CA GLU A 589 1.38 -8.46 -21.18
C GLU A 589 2.66 -7.87 -20.59
N ARG A 590 2.48 -7.04 -19.56
CA ARG A 590 3.57 -6.53 -18.73
C ARG A 590 3.25 -6.79 -17.28
N PRO A 591 3.52 -8.02 -16.81
CA PRO A 591 3.53 -8.30 -15.40
C PRO A 591 4.40 -7.28 -14.64
N ILE A 592 3.77 -6.48 -13.78
CA ILE A 592 4.47 -5.63 -12.81
C ILE A 592 4.69 -6.45 -11.53
N GLU A 593 5.88 -6.30 -10.96
CA GLU A 593 6.30 -6.82 -9.66
C GLU A 593 6.75 -5.64 -8.80
N VAL A 594 6.24 -5.58 -7.56
CA VAL A 594 6.73 -4.63 -6.56
C VAL A 594 8.06 -5.16 -6.02
N ALA A 595 9.17 -4.57 -6.47
CA ALA A 595 10.50 -4.93 -6.00
C ALA A 595 10.88 -4.18 -4.73
N LEU A 596 10.33 -2.98 -4.54
CA LEU A 596 10.48 -2.19 -3.32
C LEU A 596 9.28 -1.27 -3.13
N ALA A 597 8.76 -1.23 -1.91
CA ALA A 597 7.88 -0.17 -1.45
C ALA A 597 8.49 0.46 -0.19
N SER A 598 8.79 1.76 -0.19
CA SER A 598 9.48 2.41 0.93
C SER A 598 9.13 3.89 1.07
N TYR A 599 9.63 4.52 2.13
CA TYR A 599 9.47 5.95 2.36
C TYR A 599 10.12 6.82 1.27
N PHE A 600 11.28 6.41 0.77
CA PHE A 600 12.07 7.23 -0.13
C PHE A 600 11.69 7.03 -1.59
N CYS A 601 11.44 5.78 -1.97
CA CYS A 601 11.07 5.46 -3.33
C CYS A 601 10.33 4.14 -3.42
N ASN A 602 9.58 3.98 -4.50
CA ASN A 602 8.98 2.72 -4.91
C ASN A 602 9.70 2.21 -6.16
N VAL A 603 9.95 0.90 -6.23
CA VAL A 603 10.58 0.25 -7.37
C VAL A 603 9.69 -0.85 -7.90
N PHE A 604 9.42 -0.77 -9.20
CA PHE A 604 8.64 -1.77 -9.92
C PHE A 604 9.50 -2.40 -10.99
N LYS A 605 9.40 -3.71 -11.16
CA LYS A 605 10.04 -4.44 -12.25
C LYS A 605 8.98 -4.99 -13.18
N THR A 606 9.25 -4.92 -14.48
CA THR A 606 8.36 -5.49 -15.50
C THR A 606 9.17 -6.20 -16.55
N LYS A 607 8.61 -7.30 -17.06
CA LYS A 607 9.12 -8.01 -18.22
C LYS A 607 7.97 -8.25 -19.18
N THR A 608 8.14 -7.89 -20.44
CA THR A 608 7.08 -8.09 -21.44
C THR A 608 6.95 -9.57 -21.79
N THR A 609 5.72 -10.08 -21.80
CA THR A 609 5.36 -11.47 -22.14
C THR A 609 4.23 -11.49 -23.17
N ARG A 610 3.92 -12.66 -23.73
CA ARG A 610 2.70 -12.88 -24.53
C ARG A 610 1.60 -13.45 -23.66
N GLY A 611 0.38 -13.02 -23.92
CA GLY A 611 -0.83 -13.53 -23.31
C GLY A 611 -1.96 -13.71 -24.33
N VAL A 612 -3.02 -14.42 -23.93
CA VAL A 612 -4.24 -14.57 -24.71
C VAL A 612 -5.40 -14.07 -23.86
N GLY A 613 -6.16 -13.12 -24.41
CA GLY A 613 -7.40 -12.65 -23.78
C GLY A 613 -8.59 -13.36 -24.43
N PRO A 614 -9.67 -13.66 -23.67
CA PRO A 614 -10.91 -14.10 -24.29
C PRO A 614 -11.44 -12.97 -25.18
N TYR A 615 -11.56 -13.23 -26.49
CA TYR A 615 -12.27 -12.36 -27.42
C TYR A 615 -13.76 -12.37 -27.04
N THR A 616 -14.17 -11.47 -26.17
CA THR A 616 -15.58 -11.27 -25.86
C THR A 616 -16.03 -9.86 -26.25
N THR A 617 -17.34 -9.72 -26.47
CA THR A 617 -18.03 -8.55 -27.00
C THR A 617 -17.68 -7.25 -26.25
N LYS A 618 -17.95 -6.09 -26.88
CA LYS A 618 -17.51 -4.73 -26.52
C LYS A 618 -17.67 -4.31 -25.04
N ASP A 619 -18.44 -5.01 -24.21
CA ASP A 619 -18.73 -4.64 -22.82
C ASP A 619 -17.97 -5.45 -21.75
N VAL A 620 -17.18 -6.46 -22.13
CA VAL A 620 -16.50 -7.38 -21.20
C VAL A 620 -15.04 -6.97 -20.88
N TRP A 621 -14.52 -5.93 -21.55
CA TRP A 621 -13.10 -5.56 -21.57
C TRP A 621 -12.47 -5.17 -20.22
N ALA A 622 -13.26 -4.77 -19.22
CA ALA A 622 -12.73 -4.20 -17.99
C ALA A 622 -12.23 -5.24 -16.96
N SER A 623 -12.43 -6.54 -17.17
CA SER A 623 -12.07 -7.59 -16.20
C SER A 623 -11.73 -8.95 -16.81
N ALA A 624 -11.57 -9.03 -18.13
CA ALA A 624 -11.19 -10.27 -18.77
C ALA A 624 -9.71 -10.59 -18.45
N VAL A 625 -9.51 -11.63 -17.64
CA VAL A 625 -8.19 -12.18 -17.31
C VAL A 625 -7.48 -12.55 -18.61
N ARG A 626 -6.28 -12.00 -18.81
CA ARG A 626 -5.38 -12.43 -19.88
C ARG A 626 -4.49 -13.53 -19.32
N MET A 627 -4.39 -14.63 -20.07
CA MET A 627 -3.55 -15.76 -19.69
C MET A 627 -2.20 -15.62 -20.37
N PRO A 628 -1.08 -15.44 -19.64
CA PRO A 628 0.25 -15.53 -20.24
C PRO A 628 0.41 -16.87 -20.96
N THR A 629 0.81 -16.81 -22.23
CA THR A 629 0.99 -17.97 -23.13
C THR A 629 2.44 -18.20 -23.50
N GLY A 630 3.36 -17.33 -23.06
CA GLY A 630 4.80 -17.57 -23.16
C GLY A 630 5.62 -16.30 -23.36
N GLU A 631 6.90 -16.49 -23.69
CA GLU A 631 7.82 -15.39 -24.00
C GLU A 631 7.51 -14.72 -25.32
N THR A 632 8.06 -13.51 -25.50
CA THR A 632 8.05 -12.81 -26.78
C THR A 632 8.91 -13.52 -27.84
N SER A 633 8.57 -13.38 -29.13
CA SER A 633 9.24 -14.02 -30.25
C SER A 633 10.25 -13.15 -30.99
N LEU A 634 10.10 -11.81 -30.96
CA LEU A 634 11.00 -10.87 -31.64
C LEU A 634 11.98 -10.21 -30.68
N ALA A 635 11.51 -9.74 -29.52
CA ALA A 635 12.35 -9.06 -28.54
C ALA A 635 11.77 -9.11 -27.13
N ASP A 636 12.64 -9.23 -26.12
CA ASP A 636 12.29 -9.03 -24.72
C ASP A 636 12.46 -7.56 -24.34
N GLN A 637 11.57 -7.06 -23.49
CA GLN A 637 11.74 -5.76 -22.86
C GLN A 637 11.57 -5.90 -21.36
N GLU A 638 12.61 -5.48 -20.65
CA GLU A 638 12.65 -5.43 -19.19
C GLU A 638 12.77 -3.97 -18.76
N ILE A 639 11.96 -3.56 -17.78
CA ILE A 639 11.92 -2.19 -17.27
C ILE A 639 11.94 -2.24 -15.74
N THR A 640 12.82 -1.46 -15.15
CA THR A 640 12.80 -1.07 -13.74
C THR A 640 12.31 0.38 -13.67
N SER A 641 11.16 0.58 -13.03
CA SER A 641 10.63 1.91 -12.73
C SER A 641 11.01 2.29 -11.31
N ILE A 642 11.69 3.41 -11.13
CA ILE A 642 12.07 3.97 -9.84
C ILE A 642 11.31 5.27 -9.66
N ILE A 643 10.55 5.34 -8.57
CA ILE A 643 9.64 6.44 -8.28
C ILE A 643 10.06 7.07 -6.95
N PRO A 644 10.91 8.11 -6.98
CA PRO A 644 11.25 8.87 -5.78
C PRO A 644 10.05 9.62 -5.20
N ALA A 645 10.09 9.91 -3.91
CA ALA A 645 9.09 10.75 -3.30
C ALA A 645 9.17 12.20 -3.81
N SER A 646 8.00 12.82 -3.95
CA SER A 646 7.91 14.27 -4.12
C SER A 646 8.11 14.98 -2.78
N ARG A 647 8.50 16.25 -2.82
CA ARG A 647 8.63 17.11 -1.63
C ARG A 647 7.30 17.46 -0.97
N ALA A 648 6.18 17.22 -1.65
CA ALA A 648 4.86 17.46 -1.07
C ALA A 648 4.48 16.34 -0.11
N ASN A 649 4.12 16.74 1.11
CA ASN A 649 3.48 15.87 2.08
C ASN A 649 1.98 15.82 1.81
N LEU A 650 1.61 15.00 0.83
CA LEU A 650 0.26 14.88 0.29
C LEU A 650 -0.72 14.25 1.30
N GLU A 651 -0.23 13.55 2.33
CA GLU A 651 -1.04 13.08 3.45
C GLU A 651 -1.67 14.21 4.26
N PHE A 652 -1.04 15.40 4.33
CA PHE A 652 -1.66 16.55 4.99
C PHE A 652 -2.91 17.03 4.24
N PHE A 653 -3.02 16.74 2.95
CA PHE A 653 -4.24 17.01 2.19
C PHE A 653 -5.46 16.26 2.78
N TRP A 654 -5.26 15.02 3.24
CA TRP A 654 -6.30 14.13 3.76
C TRP A 654 -6.75 14.49 5.17
N PHE A 655 -5.77 14.67 6.03
CA PHE A 655 -6.03 14.86 7.46
C PHE A 655 -6.20 16.33 7.82
N ARG A 656 -5.65 17.26 7.01
CA ARG A 656 -5.51 18.67 7.38
C ARG A 656 -5.53 19.62 6.15
N PRO A 657 -6.65 19.74 5.41
CA PRO A 657 -6.75 20.53 4.17
C PRO A 657 -6.21 21.97 4.26
N GLN A 658 -6.27 22.61 5.43
CA GLN A 658 -5.71 23.94 5.67
C GLN A 658 -4.17 24.02 5.55
N TYR A 659 -3.46 22.88 5.60
CA TYR A 659 -2.02 22.83 5.34
C TYR A 659 -1.69 22.76 3.85
N MET A 660 -2.69 22.70 2.95
CA MET A 660 -2.47 22.83 1.50
C MET A 660 -1.64 24.07 1.15
N GLY A 661 -1.94 25.21 1.76
CA GLY A 661 -1.18 26.45 1.53
C GLY A 661 0.29 26.38 2.00
N LYS A 662 0.63 25.43 2.87
CA LYS A 662 1.99 25.19 3.37
C LYS A 662 2.72 24.09 2.60
N THR A 663 2.02 23.09 2.07
CA THR A 663 2.61 21.96 1.34
C THR A 663 2.70 22.20 -0.16
N LEU A 664 1.76 22.93 -0.76
CA LEU A 664 1.77 23.28 -2.19
C LEU A 664 3.04 24.04 -2.62
N PRO A 665 3.56 25.03 -1.85
CA PRO A 665 4.79 25.71 -2.22
C PRO A 665 6.02 24.80 -2.25
N GLU A 666 6.00 23.68 -1.50
CA GLU A 666 7.08 22.67 -1.54
C GLU A 666 6.94 21.70 -2.73
N TYR A 667 5.75 21.62 -3.36
CA TYR A 667 5.53 20.76 -4.53
C TYR A 667 6.05 21.42 -5.82
N LYS A 668 7.13 20.86 -6.39
CA LYS A 668 7.71 21.35 -7.65
C LYS A 668 7.56 20.38 -8.82
N ALA A 669 7.66 19.07 -8.54
CA ALA A 669 7.30 18.02 -9.49
C ALA A 669 7.10 16.68 -8.80
N ALA A 670 6.53 15.73 -9.54
CA ALA A 670 6.67 14.30 -9.30
C ALA A 670 7.33 13.66 -10.50
N LEU A 671 8.46 12.98 -10.27
CA LEU A 671 9.30 12.39 -11.33
C LEU A 671 9.46 10.89 -11.13
N SER A 672 9.59 10.15 -12.22
CA SER A 672 9.84 8.70 -12.27
C SER A 672 10.96 8.45 -13.26
N LEU A 673 11.86 7.52 -12.94
CA LEU A 673 12.87 7.02 -13.87
C LEU A 673 12.46 5.63 -14.36
N PHE A 674 12.42 5.45 -15.67
CA PHE A 674 12.30 4.16 -16.32
C PHE A 674 13.65 3.80 -16.90
N GLU A 675 14.31 2.80 -16.33
CA GLU A 675 15.55 2.24 -16.87
C GLU A 675 15.33 0.80 -17.28
N GLY A 676 15.90 0.39 -18.39
CA GLY A 676 15.61 -0.93 -18.92
C GLY A 676 16.42 -1.31 -20.13
N LYS A 677 16.10 -2.48 -20.65
CA LYS A 677 16.79 -3.12 -21.77
C LYS A 677 15.80 -3.71 -22.74
N LEU A 678 16.13 -3.61 -24.02
CA LEU A 678 15.45 -4.26 -25.12
C LEU A 678 16.41 -5.25 -25.77
N ARG A 679 16.11 -6.54 -25.73
CA ARG A 679 16.95 -7.60 -26.31
C ARG A 679 16.24 -8.24 -27.49
N PHE A 680 16.83 -8.15 -28.68
CA PHE A 680 16.27 -8.75 -29.89
C PHE A 680 16.63 -10.23 -29.97
N LYS A 681 15.63 -11.09 -30.18
CA LYS A 681 15.80 -12.54 -30.38
C LYS A 681 16.00 -12.89 -31.85
N LYS A 682 15.57 -12.01 -32.76
CA LYS A 682 15.67 -12.19 -34.21
C LYS A 682 16.17 -10.91 -34.86
N GLU A 683 16.74 -11.05 -36.05
CA GLU A 683 17.03 -9.90 -36.90
C GLU A 683 15.70 -9.26 -37.34
N VAL A 684 15.61 -7.93 -37.24
CA VAL A 684 14.44 -7.18 -37.66
C VAL A 684 14.86 -5.93 -38.43
N THR A 685 14.18 -5.66 -39.55
CA THR A 685 14.25 -4.35 -40.22
C THR A 685 13.02 -3.54 -39.82
N LEU A 686 13.22 -2.41 -39.17
CA LEU A 686 12.17 -1.53 -38.65
C LEU A 686 11.36 -0.86 -39.77
N SER A 687 10.06 -0.71 -39.57
CA SER A 687 9.13 -0.09 -40.52
C SER A 687 9.53 1.33 -40.88
N ASP A 688 9.41 1.69 -42.16
CA ASP A 688 9.71 3.04 -42.64
C ASP A 688 8.63 4.07 -42.22
N THR A 689 7.46 3.63 -41.77
CA THR A 689 6.27 4.50 -41.59
C THR A 689 5.76 4.62 -40.15
N ARG A 690 6.17 3.72 -39.26
CA ARG A 690 5.73 3.69 -37.86
C ARG A 690 6.83 3.19 -36.94
N GLN A 691 7.51 4.14 -36.31
CA GLN A 691 8.48 3.94 -35.23
C GLN A 691 8.00 4.77 -34.01
N PRO A 692 8.79 4.98 -32.95
CA PRO A 692 9.88 4.12 -32.48
C PRO A 692 9.33 2.80 -31.92
N ILE A 693 10.22 1.89 -31.53
CA ILE A 693 9.87 0.83 -30.57
C ILE A 693 9.60 1.51 -29.22
N PRO A 694 8.35 1.54 -28.75
CA PRO A 694 7.96 2.40 -27.63
C PRO A 694 8.61 1.97 -26.32
N VAL A 695 9.11 2.95 -25.58
CA VAL A 695 9.58 2.82 -24.19
C VAL A 695 8.56 3.50 -23.26
N VAL A 696 8.21 4.75 -23.55
CA VAL A 696 7.20 5.52 -22.81
C VAL A 696 6.34 6.30 -23.80
N SER A 697 5.06 6.46 -23.49
CA SER A 697 4.15 7.34 -24.23
C SER A 697 3.30 8.12 -23.26
N PHE A 698 3.13 9.40 -23.53
CA PHE A 698 2.17 10.24 -22.84
C PHE A 698 1.01 10.55 -23.79
N SER A 699 -0.23 10.52 -23.29
CA SER A 699 -1.44 10.90 -24.03
C SER A 699 -2.15 12.13 -23.44
N ALA A 700 -2.56 13.05 -24.30
CA ALA A 700 -3.01 14.41 -23.96
C ALA A 700 -4.54 14.62 -23.98
N TRP A 701 -5.33 13.56 -23.92
CA TRP A 701 -6.79 13.58 -24.14
C TRP A 701 -7.48 14.75 -23.42
N LYS A 702 -8.07 15.69 -24.17
CA LYS A 702 -8.89 16.83 -23.68
C LYS A 702 -8.19 17.82 -22.71
N THR A 703 -6.85 17.80 -22.65
CA THR A 703 -6.10 18.67 -21.72
C THR A 703 -6.11 20.16 -22.10
N GLY A 704 -6.46 20.51 -23.34
CA GLY A 704 -6.35 21.89 -23.83
C GLY A 704 -4.89 22.33 -24.02
N LEU A 705 -3.99 21.37 -24.23
CA LEU A 705 -2.59 21.63 -24.55
C LEU A 705 -2.48 22.11 -26.01
N ASP A 706 -1.98 23.33 -26.20
CA ASP A 706 -1.85 23.96 -27.52
C ASP A 706 -0.50 23.68 -28.19
N SER A 707 0.55 23.39 -27.40
CA SER A 707 1.92 23.16 -27.90
C SER A 707 2.77 22.26 -27.01
N PHE A 708 3.72 21.55 -27.64
CA PHE A 708 4.87 20.93 -26.97
C PHE A 708 6.14 21.70 -27.24
N TYR A 709 7.01 21.76 -26.24
CA TYR A 709 8.31 22.36 -26.31
C TYR A 709 9.33 21.26 -26.11
N TRP A 710 10.33 21.23 -26.97
CA TRP A 710 11.44 20.28 -26.85
C TRP A 710 12.76 21.02 -26.81
N SER A 711 13.70 20.41 -26.12
CA SER A 711 15.01 20.97 -25.82
C SER A 711 16.09 19.98 -26.23
N LEU A 712 17.20 20.51 -26.73
CA LEU A 712 18.45 19.80 -26.88
C LEU A 712 19.40 20.24 -25.76
N PRO A 713 20.32 19.37 -25.33
CA PRO A 713 21.36 19.74 -24.38
C PRO A 713 22.07 21.01 -24.83
N ASP A 714 22.33 21.92 -23.88
CA ASP A 714 23.09 23.17 -24.06
C ASP A 714 22.48 24.24 -24.99
N LEU A 715 21.36 23.97 -25.67
CA LEU A 715 20.71 24.90 -26.61
C LEU A 715 19.42 25.53 -26.05
N GLY A 716 18.96 25.11 -24.86
CA GLY A 716 17.67 25.54 -24.31
C GLY A 716 16.49 24.99 -25.11
N VAL A 717 15.33 25.64 -25.03
CA VAL A 717 14.16 25.24 -25.85
C VAL A 717 14.48 25.52 -27.33
N VAL A 718 14.54 24.46 -28.13
CA VAL A 718 15.00 24.55 -29.54
C VAL A 718 13.84 24.54 -30.52
N GLY A 719 12.65 24.09 -30.10
CA GLY A 719 11.47 24.14 -30.96
C GLY A 719 10.15 23.94 -30.26
N GLU A 720 9.11 24.35 -30.97
CA GLU A 720 7.71 24.21 -30.61
C GLU A 720 7.01 23.31 -31.63
N VAL A 721 6.23 22.35 -31.16
CA VAL A 721 5.41 21.46 -31.99
C VAL A 721 3.96 21.81 -31.74
N HIS A 722 3.19 22.01 -32.82
CA HIS A 722 1.76 22.29 -32.82
C HIS A 722 0.94 21.05 -33.28
N PRO A 723 -0.31 20.90 -32.83
CA PRO A 723 -1.09 19.66 -32.96
C PRO A 723 -1.47 19.29 -34.41
N PHE A 724 -1.35 20.22 -35.36
CA PHE A 724 -1.68 20.01 -36.77
C PHE A 724 -0.56 19.38 -37.59
N ASN A 725 0.68 19.39 -37.07
CA ASN A 725 1.80 18.78 -37.75
C ASN A 725 1.97 17.37 -37.18
N HIS A 726 1.69 16.33 -37.97
CA HIS A 726 2.19 15.00 -37.65
C HIS A 726 3.71 15.03 -37.80
N VAL A 727 4.42 15.44 -36.75
CA VAL A 727 5.88 15.56 -36.78
C VAL A 727 6.48 14.18 -36.54
N ILE A 728 7.24 13.75 -37.54
CA ILE A 728 7.86 12.44 -37.69
C ILE A 728 9.37 12.62 -37.42
N TRP A 729 9.89 11.92 -36.41
CA TRP A 729 11.30 11.57 -36.10
C TRP A 729 12.33 12.65 -35.77
N ASN A 730 12.11 13.49 -34.74
CA ASN A 730 13.25 14.13 -34.07
C ASN A 730 13.90 13.16 -33.08
N THR A 731 15.22 13.09 -33.12
CA THR A 731 16.00 12.32 -32.15
C THR A 731 16.24 13.19 -30.91
N LEU A 732 15.73 12.76 -29.77
CA LEU A 732 16.01 13.35 -28.47
C LEU A 732 17.37 12.85 -27.99
N ALA A 733 18.38 13.72 -28.11
CA ALA A 733 19.73 13.45 -27.64
C ALA A 733 19.75 13.20 -26.10
N PRO A 734 20.77 12.51 -25.56
CA PRO A 734 20.99 12.40 -24.11
C PRO A 734 20.92 13.75 -23.42
N GLY A 735 20.07 13.90 -22.41
CA GLY A 735 19.78 15.16 -21.70
C GLY A 735 18.69 16.04 -22.32
N GLY A 736 18.26 15.75 -23.54
CA GLY A 736 17.12 16.41 -24.15
C GLY A 736 15.82 16.05 -23.43
N PHE A 737 14.87 16.97 -23.43
CA PHE A 737 13.55 16.76 -22.86
C PHE A 737 12.44 17.37 -23.71
N VAL A 738 11.22 16.96 -23.39
CA VAL A 738 9.97 17.42 -23.98
C VAL A 738 9.03 17.77 -22.84
N THR A 739 8.39 18.93 -22.92
CA THR A 739 7.40 19.40 -21.94
C THR A 739 6.25 20.12 -22.62
N ALA A 740 5.07 20.15 -22.01
CA ALA A 740 3.96 20.99 -22.47
C ALA A 740 3.88 22.31 -21.69
N GLY A 741 3.20 23.32 -22.27
CA GLY A 741 3.07 24.68 -21.72
C GLY A 741 2.03 24.87 -20.61
N PRO A 742 1.89 26.12 -20.10
CA PRO A 742 1.87 26.50 -18.69
C PRO A 742 0.61 26.04 -17.95
N LEU A 743 0.48 24.74 -17.76
CA LEU A 743 -0.55 24.15 -16.93
C LEU A 743 0.12 23.58 -15.68
N LEU A 744 -0.50 23.82 -14.52
CA LEU A 744 -0.25 23.00 -13.33
C LEU A 744 -0.41 21.52 -13.73
N GLY A 745 0.67 20.74 -13.63
CA GLY A 745 0.70 19.35 -14.08
C GLY A 745 1.18 19.16 -15.53
N SER A 746 2.03 20.05 -16.05
CA SER A 746 2.62 19.91 -17.39
C SER A 746 3.44 18.62 -17.50
N PRO A 747 3.18 17.74 -18.48
CA PRO A 747 3.94 16.50 -18.64
C PRO A 747 5.38 16.81 -19.02
N PHE A 748 6.30 16.03 -18.46
CA PHE A 748 7.74 16.11 -18.72
C PHE A 748 8.25 14.73 -19.12
N LEU A 749 9.00 14.65 -20.22
CA LEU A 749 9.70 13.45 -20.67
C LEU A 749 11.14 13.81 -21.01
N ALA A 750 12.13 13.07 -20.52
CA ALA A 750 13.53 13.36 -20.79
C ALA A 750 14.36 12.09 -21.04
N ASN A 751 15.31 12.18 -21.96
CA ASN A 751 16.28 11.11 -22.19
C ASN A 751 17.43 11.23 -21.18
N ALA A 752 17.46 10.37 -20.16
CA ALA A 752 18.56 10.26 -19.20
C ALA A 752 19.58 9.17 -19.62
N GLY A 753 19.38 8.54 -20.78
CA GLY A 753 20.22 7.46 -21.29
C GLY A 753 21.28 7.96 -22.26
N LYS A 754 22.23 7.07 -22.58
CA LYS A 754 23.21 7.30 -23.65
C LYS A 754 22.63 7.04 -25.04
N THR A 755 21.64 6.16 -25.12
CA THR A 755 20.94 5.83 -26.36
C THR A 755 20.05 6.99 -26.77
N PRO A 756 20.22 7.58 -27.97
CA PRO A 756 19.30 8.58 -28.46
C PRO A 756 17.88 8.01 -28.57
N MET A 757 16.89 8.75 -28.09
CA MET A 757 15.48 8.33 -28.18
C MET A 757 14.88 8.95 -29.42
N VAL A 758 14.01 8.23 -30.12
CA VAL A 758 13.20 8.85 -31.17
C VAL A 758 11.84 9.22 -30.63
N MET A 759 11.38 10.40 -31.00
CA MET A 759 10.09 10.95 -30.60
C MET A 759 9.08 10.84 -31.75
N ASP A 760 7.89 10.33 -31.43
CA ASP A 760 6.71 10.33 -32.30
C ASP A 760 5.60 11.17 -31.64
N VAL A 761 5.08 12.16 -32.36
CA VAL A 761 3.99 13.03 -31.89
C VAL A 761 2.78 12.81 -32.79
N SER A 762 1.72 12.25 -32.20
CA SER A 762 0.49 11.89 -32.89
C SER A 762 -0.65 12.86 -32.57
N PRO A 763 -1.46 13.29 -33.55
CA PRO A 763 -2.64 14.11 -33.33
C PRO A 763 -3.79 13.30 -32.70
N ASP A 764 -4.72 13.97 -32.02
CA ASP A 764 -5.93 13.34 -31.50
C ASP A 764 -6.85 12.98 -32.66
N ARG A 765 -7.05 11.67 -32.88
CA ARG A 765 -7.92 11.18 -33.96
C ARG A 765 -9.38 11.56 -33.79
N LYS A 766 -9.83 11.86 -32.58
CA LYS A 766 -11.22 12.21 -32.27
C LYS A 766 -11.47 13.71 -32.26
N ASN A 767 -10.44 14.53 -32.02
CA ASN A 767 -10.54 15.98 -31.95
C ASN A 767 -9.45 16.61 -32.84
N PRO A 768 -9.74 16.82 -34.14
CA PRO A 768 -8.82 17.48 -35.05
C PRO A 768 -8.39 18.84 -34.49
N GLY A 769 -7.08 19.05 -34.32
CA GLY A 769 -6.51 20.24 -33.69
C GLY A 769 -6.12 20.09 -32.21
N CYS A 770 -6.33 18.92 -31.61
CA CYS A 770 -5.76 18.56 -30.31
C CYS A 770 -4.63 17.54 -30.45
N PHE A 771 -3.71 17.50 -29.48
CA PHE A 771 -2.71 16.44 -29.39
C PHE A 771 -3.31 15.11 -28.93
N GLY A 772 -2.85 14.04 -29.56
CA GLY A 772 -3.19 12.66 -29.20
C GLY A 772 -2.21 12.12 -28.18
N ALA A 773 -0.95 11.90 -28.60
CA ALA A 773 0.09 11.34 -27.75
C ALA A 773 1.51 11.68 -28.22
N VAL A 774 2.47 11.77 -27.29
CA VAL A 774 3.92 11.79 -27.56
C VAL A 774 4.52 10.48 -27.09
N THR A 775 5.24 9.79 -27.96
CA THR A 775 5.90 8.51 -27.66
C THR A 775 7.40 8.67 -27.79
N LEU A 776 8.15 8.26 -26.77
CA LEU A 776 9.60 8.09 -26.82
C LEU A 776 9.94 6.60 -26.92
N GLY A 777 10.91 6.28 -27.75
CA GLY A 777 11.36 4.92 -27.91
C GLY A 777 12.70 4.81 -28.61
N VAL A 778 13.09 3.58 -28.93
CA VAL A 778 14.36 3.25 -29.59
C VAL A 778 14.12 2.78 -31.02
N GLY A 779 15.13 2.90 -31.86
CA GLY A 779 15.08 2.47 -33.25
C GLY A 779 14.53 3.54 -34.20
N LYS A 780 15.16 3.66 -35.38
CA LYS A 780 14.78 4.59 -36.45
C LYS A 780 14.06 3.87 -37.58
N ALA A 781 13.32 4.63 -38.37
CA ALA A 781 12.66 4.13 -39.58
C ALA A 781 13.67 3.46 -40.52
N GLY A 782 13.38 2.23 -40.96
CA GLY A 782 14.23 1.46 -41.86
C GLY A 782 15.48 0.84 -41.24
N GLU A 783 15.73 1.05 -39.94
CA GLU A 783 16.92 0.53 -39.26
C GLU A 783 16.92 -1.00 -39.21
N LYS A 784 18.06 -1.62 -39.54
CA LYS A 784 18.27 -3.06 -39.38
C LYS A 784 18.91 -3.35 -38.03
N ILE A 785 18.27 -4.19 -37.23
CA ILE A 785 18.75 -4.58 -35.91
C ILE A 785 19.03 -6.08 -35.92
N ALA A 786 20.26 -6.46 -35.62
CA ALA A 786 20.69 -7.87 -35.59
C ALA A 786 20.10 -8.63 -34.40
N ALA A 787 19.92 -9.94 -34.55
CA ALA A 787 19.59 -10.82 -33.43
C ALA A 787 20.68 -10.74 -32.34
N GLY A 788 20.27 -10.81 -31.07
CA GLY A 788 21.16 -10.65 -29.92
C GLY A 788 21.49 -9.21 -29.53
N THR A 789 21.11 -8.22 -30.35
CA THR A 789 21.33 -6.80 -30.02
C THR A 789 20.61 -6.45 -28.72
N GLU A 790 21.30 -5.76 -27.81
CA GLU A 790 20.73 -5.25 -26.56
C GLU A 790 20.82 -3.72 -26.54
N LEU A 791 19.66 -3.06 -26.45
CA LEU A 791 19.57 -1.60 -26.35
C LEU A 791 19.15 -1.24 -24.93
N SER A 792 20.01 -0.52 -24.21
CA SER A 792 19.66 0.04 -22.90
C SER A 792 18.99 1.42 -23.07
N PHE A 793 18.01 1.73 -22.23
CA PHE A 793 17.36 3.04 -22.19
C PHE A 793 17.20 3.54 -20.76
N ARG A 794 17.18 4.87 -20.60
CA ARG A 794 16.81 5.56 -19.38
C ARG A 794 15.95 6.77 -19.74
N VAL A 795 14.71 6.80 -19.27
CA VAL A 795 13.77 7.87 -19.57
C VAL A 795 13.14 8.37 -18.28
N VAL A 796 13.22 9.68 -18.06
CA VAL A 796 12.55 10.34 -16.93
C VAL A 796 11.19 10.82 -17.39
N THR A 797 10.17 10.62 -16.56
CA THR A 797 8.81 11.11 -16.79
C THR A 797 8.33 11.86 -15.56
N GLY A 798 7.39 12.77 -15.73
CA GLY A 798 6.75 13.39 -14.58
C GLY A 798 5.79 14.50 -14.93
N PHE A 799 5.39 15.22 -13.89
CA PHE A 799 4.51 16.38 -13.98
C PHE A 799 5.13 17.56 -13.25
N LEU A 800 5.18 18.71 -13.91
CA LEU A 800 5.73 19.97 -13.40
C LEU A 800 4.60 20.89 -12.92
N THR A 801 4.86 21.72 -11.92
CA THR A 801 3.80 22.43 -11.18
C THR A 801 3.59 23.88 -11.57
N ASP A 802 4.48 24.49 -12.32
CA ASP A 802 4.41 25.94 -12.49
C ASP A 802 3.74 26.34 -13.80
N GLY A 803 2.87 27.34 -13.71
CA GLY A 803 2.27 28.01 -14.87
C GLY A 803 3.26 28.97 -15.56
N GLU A 804 4.57 28.75 -15.43
CA GLU A 804 5.57 29.54 -16.15
C GLU A 804 5.70 29.07 -17.60
N LYS A 805 6.29 29.94 -18.45
CA LYS A 805 6.53 29.61 -19.85
C LYS A 805 7.26 28.27 -19.98
N ALA A 806 6.67 27.42 -20.80
CA ALA A 806 7.14 26.08 -21.05
C ALA A 806 8.65 26.04 -21.34
N GLY A 807 9.35 25.11 -20.69
CA GLY A 807 10.77 24.85 -20.91
C GLY A 807 11.73 25.53 -19.95
N ARG A 808 11.36 26.60 -19.22
CA ARG A 808 12.22 27.12 -18.13
C ARG A 808 12.38 26.07 -17.02
N VAL A 809 11.27 25.60 -16.45
CA VAL A 809 11.33 24.56 -15.42
C VAL A 809 11.76 23.21 -15.98
N GLY A 810 11.40 22.88 -17.22
CA GLY A 810 11.97 21.70 -17.89
C GLY A 810 13.51 21.75 -17.93
N ASN A 811 14.09 22.90 -18.28
CA ASN A 811 15.55 23.10 -18.25
C ASN A 811 16.09 23.05 -16.82
N ASP A 812 15.44 23.69 -15.86
CA ASP A 812 15.88 23.67 -14.46
C ASP A 812 15.86 22.25 -13.86
N VAL A 813 14.84 21.44 -14.20
CA VAL A 813 14.77 20.01 -13.88
C VAL A 813 15.93 19.28 -14.54
N ALA A 814 16.12 19.46 -15.85
CA ALA A 814 17.17 18.78 -16.60
C ALA A 814 18.57 19.09 -16.06
N ILE A 815 18.84 20.34 -15.71
CA ILE A 815 20.11 20.79 -15.12
C ILE A 815 20.25 20.28 -13.69
N SER A 816 19.24 20.51 -12.83
CA SER A 816 19.32 20.13 -11.40
C SER A 816 19.48 18.63 -11.19
N LEU A 817 19.02 17.80 -12.12
CA LEU A 817 19.14 16.35 -12.07
C LEU A 817 20.21 15.78 -13.01
N ASN A 818 21.12 16.59 -13.56
CA ASN A 818 22.19 16.16 -14.48
C ASN A 818 21.69 15.29 -15.66
N LEU A 819 20.55 15.60 -16.28
CA LEU A 819 20.00 14.73 -17.32
C LEU A 819 20.91 14.61 -18.55
N GLY A 820 21.71 15.66 -18.83
CA GLY A 820 22.77 15.65 -19.85
C GLY A 820 24.03 14.87 -19.46
N GLY A 821 24.08 14.27 -18.27
CA GLY A 821 25.23 13.56 -17.73
C GLY A 821 26.26 14.47 -17.06
N GLY A 822 27.33 13.85 -16.57
CA GLY A 822 28.37 14.54 -15.79
C GLY A 822 27.90 14.91 -14.38
N THR A 823 28.54 15.92 -13.78
CA THR A 823 28.36 16.31 -12.36
C THR A 823 28.09 17.81 -12.18
N LYS A 824 27.73 18.54 -13.25
CA LYS A 824 27.65 20.01 -13.23
C LYS A 824 26.36 20.57 -12.61
N GLY A 825 25.33 19.75 -12.46
CA GLY A 825 23.99 20.13 -11.99
C GLY A 825 23.93 20.49 -10.52
N TYR A 826 24.82 19.92 -9.71
CA TYR A 826 25.04 20.28 -8.30
C TYR A 826 26.48 19.94 -7.89
N PRO A 827 27.07 20.70 -6.95
CA PRO A 827 28.37 20.34 -6.38
C PRO A 827 28.28 18.96 -5.73
N ILE A 828 29.26 18.10 -6.00
CA ILE A 828 29.37 16.75 -5.41
C ILE A 828 30.84 16.43 -5.17
N GLN A 829 31.17 15.99 -3.96
CA GLN A 829 32.49 15.48 -3.61
C GLN A 829 32.33 14.16 -2.89
N VAL A 830 32.99 13.11 -3.39
CA VAL A 830 33.00 11.78 -2.77
C VAL A 830 34.33 11.63 -2.03
N SER A 831 34.26 11.41 -0.72
CA SER A 831 35.45 11.21 0.14
C SER A 831 35.70 9.73 0.44
N VAL A 832 34.67 8.89 0.37
CA VAL A 832 34.77 7.43 0.51
C VAL A 832 33.84 6.76 -0.51
N GLY A 833 34.31 5.71 -1.18
CA GLY A 833 33.60 5.06 -2.28
C GLY A 833 33.92 5.70 -3.62
N LYS A 834 33.15 5.34 -4.65
CA LYS A 834 33.38 5.79 -6.03
C LYS A 834 32.09 6.34 -6.65
N LEU A 835 32.18 7.52 -7.27
CA LEU A 835 31.10 8.04 -8.11
C LEU A 835 30.98 7.18 -9.38
N VAL A 836 29.80 6.59 -9.60
CA VAL A 836 29.49 5.78 -10.79
C VAL A 836 28.71 6.61 -11.81
N ASP A 837 27.68 7.32 -11.35
CA ASP A 837 26.82 8.16 -12.17
C ASP A 837 26.20 9.25 -11.30
N ALA A 838 25.82 10.37 -11.89
CA ALA A 838 25.05 11.42 -11.23
C ALA A 838 23.82 11.86 -12.04
N ASN A 839 23.52 11.15 -13.14
CA ASN A 839 22.38 11.42 -14.02
C ASN A 839 21.08 10.88 -13.41
N PHE A 840 20.22 11.80 -12.99
CA PHE A 840 18.98 11.64 -12.22
C PHE A 840 19.17 11.01 -10.83
N LEU A 841 19.82 9.84 -10.76
CA LEU A 841 20.27 9.20 -9.53
C LEU A 841 21.74 9.52 -9.30
N LEU A 842 22.07 10.02 -8.10
CA LEU A 842 23.44 9.98 -7.61
C LEU A 842 23.78 8.52 -7.29
N THR A 843 24.50 7.85 -8.18
CA THR A 843 24.91 6.46 -8.03
C THR A 843 26.36 6.39 -7.56
N LEU A 844 26.56 5.82 -6.37
CA LEU A 844 27.87 5.59 -5.78
C LEU A 844 28.10 4.09 -5.61
N GLU A 845 29.33 3.64 -5.73
CA GLU A 845 29.77 2.29 -5.39
C GLU A 845 30.48 2.32 -4.04
N ALA A 846 29.99 1.50 -3.11
CA ALA A 846 30.54 1.41 -1.77
C ALA A 846 31.94 0.81 -1.78
N GLN A 847 32.83 1.38 -0.97
CA GLN A 847 34.16 0.84 -0.70
C GLN A 847 34.18 0.31 0.72
N GLY A 848 34.42 -1.00 0.90
CA GLY A 848 34.37 -1.62 2.23
C GLY A 848 32.97 -1.57 2.88
N GLY A 849 31.91 -1.52 2.08
CA GLY A 849 30.52 -1.45 2.55
C GLY A 849 30.03 -0.03 2.91
N GLU A 850 30.82 1.02 2.67
CA GLU A 850 30.43 2.40 2.94
C GLU A 850 30.73 3.39 1.80
N THR A 851 30.04 4.52 1.84
CA THR A 851 30.27 5.71 1.03
C THR A 851 30.17 6.95 1.91
N ARG A 852 30.89 8.01 1.52
CA ARG A 852 30.74 9.34 2.12
C ARG A 852 30.85 10.41 1.04
N PHE A 853 29.93 11.36 1.07
CA PHE A 853 29.88 12.42 0.08
C PHE A 853 29.28 13.70 0.64
N THR A 854 29.67 14.82 0.03
CA THR A 854 28.98 16.10 0.19
C THR A 854 28.27 16.46 -1.11
N ALA A 855 27.06 17.02 -1.01
CA ALA A 855 26.29 17.43 -2.18
C ALA A 855 25.60 18.77 -1.93
N GLY A 856 25.47 19.60 -2.97
CA GLY A 856 24.86 20.93 -2.88
C GLY A 856 25.82 22.02 -2.36
N PRO A 857 25.30 23.23 -2.05
CA PRO A 857 23.89 23.61 -2.10
C PRO A 857 23.33 23.66 -3.52
N ARG A 858 22.12 23.13 -3.72
CA ARG A 858 21.37 23.26 -4.97
C ARG A 858 19.88 23.24 -4.69
N ASN A 859 19.15 24.23 -5.18
CA ASN A 859 17.70 24.23 -5.13
C ASN A 859 17.15 23.12 -6.03
N MET A 860 16.56 22.08 -5.46
CA MET A 860 16.09 20.92 -6.22
C MET A 860 14.58 20.95 -6.42
N VAL A 861 14.12 20.19 -7.43
CA VAL A 861 12.71 19.97 -7.73
C VAL A 861 12.13 18.82 -6.87
N ILE A 862 12.93 17.77 -6.67
CA ILE A 862 12.70 16.70 -5.71
C ILE A 862 13.96 16.53 -4.87
N ASP A 863 13.88 15.92 -3.69
CA ASP A 863 15.11 15.56 -2.96
C ASP A 863 15.97 14.63 -3.79
N LEU A 864 17.30 14.82 -3.73
CA LEU A 864 18.26 14.15 -4.59
C LEU A 864 18.12 12.63 -4.41
N PRO A 865 17.70 11.89 -5.45
CA PRO A 865 17.65 10.43 -5.40
C PRO A 865 19.07 9.86 -5.37
N VAL A 866 19.35 8.97 -4.43
CA VAL A 866 20.66 8.35 -4.22
C VAL A 866 20.55 6.84 -4.36
N ARG A 867 21.52 6.24 -5.05
CA ARG A 867 21.72 4.80 -5.18
C ARG A 867 23.11 4.43 -4.68
N ILE A 868 23.20 3.54 -3.71
CA ILE A 868 24.49 3.00 -3.24
C ILE A 868 24.60 1.54 -3.62
N LYS A 869 25.56 1.21 -4.48
CA LYS A 869 25.83 -0.15 -4.96
C LYS A 869 26.81 -0.87 -4.04
N GLY A 870 26.75 -2.19 -4.03
CA GLY A 870 27.74 -3.03 -3.33
C GLY A 870 27.50 -3.10 -1.82
N VAL A 871 26.25 -2.91 -1.41
CA VAL A 871 25.80 -3.08 -0.02
C VAL A 871 25.04 -4.41 0.13
N VAL A 872 24.96 -4.91 1.37
CA VAL A 872 24.30 -6.19 1.67
C VAL A 872 22.97 -5.94 2.37
N ASP A 873 21.89 -6.58 1.90
CA ASP A 873 20.57 -6.55 2.55
C ASP A 873 20.56 -7.44 3.81
N ASN A 874 21.12 -6.90 4.87
CA ASN A 874 21.24 -7.56 6.17
C ASN A 874 20.49 -6.81 7.28
N GLY A 875 19.65 -5.81 6.96
CA GLY A 875 18.90 -5.02 7.93
C GLY A 875 19.70 -3.90 8.63
N SER A 876 20.95 -3.64 8.22
CA SER A 876 21.79 -2.58 8.80
C SER A 876 22.26 -1.52 7.80
N VAL A 877 21.66 -1.46 6.60
CA VAL A 877 22.00 -0.38 5.66
C VAL A 877 21.28 0.90 6.07
N ALA A 878 22.03 1.97 6.20
CA ALA A 878 21.50 3.27 6.61
C ALA A 878 22.24 4.41 5.91
N PHE A 879 21.66 5.61 5.95
CA PHE A 879 22.44 6.83 5.81
C PHE A 879 22.46 7.60 7.13
N TYR A 880 23.45 8.48 7.25
CA TYR A 880 23.61 9.41 8.36
C TYR A 880 23.95 10.77 7.75
N GLU A 881 23.05 11.72 7.94
CA GLU A 881 23.30 13.13 7.64
C GLU A 881 23.78 13.83 8.90
N LYS A 882 24.89 14.57 8.81
CA LYS A 882 25.50 15.25 9.95
C LYS A 882 24.51 16.13 10.73
N LYS A 883 23.60 16.82 10.03
CA LYS A 883 22.59 17.70 10.63
C LYS A 883 21.47 16.94 11.36
N ILE A 884 21.13 15.74 10.89
CA ILE A 884 20.09 14.90 11.50
C ILE A 884 20.64 14.23 12.77
N GLY A 885 21.89 13.75 12.73
CA GLY A 885 22.58 13.28 13.93
C GLY A 885 22.21 11.87 14.40
N TYR A 886 21.56 11.05 13.57
CA TYR A 886 21.28 9.63 13.82
C TYR A 886 21.13 8.85 12.50
N PHE A 887 21.18 7.52 12.59
CA PHE A 887 21.02 6.64 11.44
C PHE A 887 19.57 6.57 10.96
N ILE A 888 19.38 6.68 9.66
CA ILE A 888 18.12 6.42 8.96
C ILE A 888 18.31 5.18 8.09
N PHE A 889 17.60 4.10 8.44
CA PHE A 889 17.69 2.83 7.71
C PHE A 889 17.04 2.95 6.33
N VAL A 890 17.67 2.34 5.34
CA VAL A 890 17.27 2.45 3.93
C VAL A 890 17.11 1.07 3.31
N PRO A 891 16.17 0.93 2.37
CA PRO A 891 15.91 -0.35 1.74
C PRO A 891 17.03 -0.74 0.78
N VAL A 892 17.20 -2.04 0.58
CA VAL A 892 18.11 -2.63 -0.41
C VAL A 892 17.31 -3.48 -1.39
N VAL A 893 17.52 -3.26 -2.68
CA VAL A 893 16.95 -4.07 -3.77
C VAL A 893 18.07 -4.44 -4.73
N ASP A 894 18.23 -5.74 -5.01
CA ASP A 894 19.31 -6.28 -5.86
C ASP A 894 20.74 -5.83 -5.47
N GLY A 895 21.00 -5.59 -4.18
CA GLY A 895 22.30 -5.11 -3.69
C GLY A 895 22.53 -3.60 -3.80
N ASP A 896 21.50 -2.86 -4.22
CA ASP A 896 21.50 -1.41 -4.30
C ASP A 896 20.60 -0.81 -3.20
N ALA A 897 21.15 0.07 -2.38
CA ALA A 897 20.37 0.89 -1.46
C ALA A 897 19.81 2.12 -2.16
N LEU A 898 18.54 2.44 -1.91
CA LEU A 898 17.85 3.56 -2.56
C LEU A 898 17.21 4.50 -1.53
N PHE A 899 17.57 5.77 -1.58
CA PHE A 899 17.01 6.80 -0.68
C PHE A 899 17.03 8.19 -1.31
N GLN A 900 16.60 9.21 -0.54
CA GLN A 900 16.64 10.62 -0.96
C GLN A 900 17.25 11.51 0.12
N VAL A 901 17.94 12.57 -0.29
CA VAL A 901 18.49 13.60 0.61
C VAL A 901 18.22 15.01 0.08
N ALA A 902 17.85 15.93 0.96
CA ALA A 902 17.60 17.32 0.60
C ALA A 902 18.91 18.10 0.54
N ILE A 903 19.33 18.55 -0.65
CA ILE A 903 20.64 19.20 -0.86
C ILE A 903 20.57 20.73 -0.99
N ASP A 904 19.43 21.35 -0.70
CA ASP A 904 19.23 22.80 -0.91
C ASP A 904 20.19 23.65 -0.09
N ALA A 905 20.48 23.23 1.15
CA ALA A 905 21.43 23.89 2.04
C ALA A 905 22.84 23.27 1.98
N GLY A 906 23.06 22.28 1.12
CA GLY A 906 24.24 21.42 1.16
C GLY A 906 24.14 20.36 2.26
N VAL A 907 24.73 19.19 2.02
CA VAL A 907 24.73 18.06 2.97
C VAL A 907 26.11 17.39 3.05
N ASP A 908 26.39 16.76 4.19
CA ASP A 908 27.48 15.78 4.40
C ASP A 908 26.82 14.48 4.85
N VAL A 909 26.92 13.46 3.99
CA VAL A 909 26.19 12.21 4.13
C VAL A 909 27.18 11.05 4.12
N TRP A 910 27.06 10.19 5.13
CA TRP A 910 27.57 8.83 5.10
C TRP A 910 26.43 7.89 4.73
N ALA A 911 26.68 6.86 3.92
CA ALA A 911 25.70 5.82 3.62
C ALA A 911 26.37 4.47 3.36
N GLY A 912 25.81 3.39 3.91
CA GLY A 912 26.35 2.05 3.77
C GLY A 912 25.82 1.05 4.79
N ASN A 913 26.45 -0.13 4.83
CA ASN A 913 26.23 -1.11 5.90
C ASN A 913 26.84 -0.58 7.20
N VAL A 914 26.01 -0.31 8.21
CA VAL A 914 26.48 0.12 9.54
C VAL A 914 27.33 -0.97 10.20
N ILE A 915 26.96 -2.24 9.94
CA ILE A 915 27.72 -3.43 10.33
C ILE A 915 27.93 -4.33 9.11
N VAL A 916 29.18 -4.73 8.90
CA VAL A 916 29.62 -5.68 7.89
C VAL A 916 30.02 -6.98 8.58
N SER A 917 29.81 -8.09 7.89
CA SER A 917 30.11 -9.44 8.33
C SER A 917 30.70 -10.25 7.18
N GLU A 918 31.61 -11.16 7.49
CA GLU A 918 32.09 -12.16 6.54
C GLU A 918 31.00 -13.17 6.15
N GLN A 919 29.90 -13.17 6.90
CA GLN A 919 28.76 -14.06 6.75
C GLN A 919 27.53 -13.26 6.31
N PRO A 920 27.28 -13.10 5.00
CA PRO A 920 26.21 -12.24 4.48
C PRO A 920 24.80 -12.76 4.80
N GLY A 921 24.67 -14.01 5.25
CA GLY A 921 23.40 -14.61 5.65
C GLY A 921 22.89 -14.14 7.02
N LEU A 922 23.71 -13.47 7.83
CA LEU A 922 23.30 -12.91 9.12
C LEU A 922 22.42 -11.67 8.93
N LYS A 923 21.50 -11.47 9.87
CA LYS A 923 20.62 -10.30 9.92
C LYS A 923 20.96 -9.47 11.15
N PHE A 924 20.91 -8.16 11.01
CA PHE A 924 21.32 -7.20 12.02
C PHE A 924 20.19 -6.22 12.31
N THR A 925 20.11 -5.79 13.56
CA THR A 925 19.26 -4.65 13.93
C THR A 925 19.99 -3.84 14.98
N LEU A 926 20.32 -2.60 14.62
CA LEU A 926 20.99 -1.66 15.51
C LEU A 926 19.95 -0.74 16.14
N ILE A 927 19.92 -0.69 17.47
CA ILE A 927 18.99 0.13 18.23
C ILE A 927 19.83 1.11 19.07
N GLU A 928 19.69 2.41 18.82
CA GLU A 928 20.26 3.41 19.74
C GLU A 928 19.51 3.36 21.08
N THR A 929 20.18 2.85 22.13
CA THR A 929 19.57 2.73 23.46
C THR A 929 19.63 4.04 24.23
N ASN A 930 20.69 4.81 24.04
CA ASN A 930 20.86 6.18 24.53
C ASN A 930 21.92 6.91 23.69
N ASP A 931 22.33 8.12 24.09
CA ASP A 931 23.30 8.90 23.31
C ASP A 931 24.75 8.42 23.40
N ARG A 932 25.04 7.41 24.23
CA ARG A 932 26.38 6.84 24.45
C ARG A 932 26.45 5.35 24.14
N GLN A 933 25.34 4.71 23.82
CA GLN A 933 25.26 3.28 23.64
C GLN A 933 24.20 2.92 22.60
N ALA A 934 24.54 1.97 21.75
CA ALA A 934 23.60 1.25 20.93
C ALA A 934 23.65 -0.24 21.26
N ARG A 935 22.58 -0.95 20.95
CA ARG A 935 22.51 -2.40 21.03
C ARG A 935 22.35 -2.97 19.63
N LEU A 936 23.24 -3.88 19.26
CA LEU A 936 23.18 -4.65 18.04
C LEU A 936 22.58 -6.02 18.35
N GLU A 937 21.44 -6.33 17.73
CA GLU A 937 20.98 -7.70 17.58
C GLU A 937 21.67 -8.33 16.36
N VAL A 938 22.25 -9.51 16.54
CA VAL A 938 22.82 -10.34 15.48
C VAL A 938 22.02 -11.63 15.42
N HIS A 939 21.21 -11.78 14.37
CA HIS A 939 20.34 -12.92 14.15
C HIS A 939 20.90 -13.85 13.07
N ASN A 940 20.93 -15.15 13.36
CA ASN A 940 21.37 -16.17 12.43
C ASN A 940 20.19 -17.01 11.93
N PRO A 941 19.66 -16.74 10.72
CA PRO A 941 18.57 -17.52 10.14
C PRO A 941 19.03 -18.86 9.52
N LEU A 942 20.32 -19.18 9.55
CA LEU A 942 20.89 -20.38 8.93
C LEU A 942 20.68 -21.63 9.78
N ASP A 943 21.00 -22.78 9.21
CA ASP A 943 20.83 -24.12 9.79
C ASP A 943 22.04 -24.61 10.60
N LYS A 944 23.06 -23.76 10.77
CA LYS A 944 24.28 -24.07 11.53
C LYS A 944 24.75 -22.87 12.35
N VAL A 945 25.50 -23.14 13.41
CA VAL A 945 26.20 -22.10 14.17
C VAL A 945 27.14 -21.35 13.23
N VAL A 946 27.16 -20.03 13.36
CA VAL A 946 28.01 -19.15 12.56
C VAL A 946 29.03 -18.51 13.48
N HIS A 947 30.29 -18.87 13.30
CA HIS A 947 31.41 -18.10 13.83
C HIS A 947 31.70 -16.96 12.87
N THR A 948 31.67 -15.71 13.35
CA THR A 948 31.88 -14.55 12.49
C THR A 948 32.62 -13.43 13.18
N LYS A 949 33.37 -12.69 12.38
CA LYS A 949 33.85 -11.36 12.72
C LYS A 949 32.86 -10.31 12.21
N LEU A 950 32.42 -9.43 13.09
CA LEU A 950 31.64 -8.26 12.77
C LEU A 950 32.54 -7.04 12.80
N MET A 951 32.33 -6.13 11.86
CA MET A 951 33.02 -4.84 11.84
C MET A 951 32.08 -3.71 11.44
N SER A 952 32.26 -2.54 12.03
CA SER A 952 31.73 -1.29 11.51
C SER A 952 32.78 -0.65 10.59
N PRO A 953 32.43 -0.27 9.34
CA PRO A 953 33.37 0.42 8.46
C PRO A 953 34.04 1.63 9.12
N THR A 954 35.28 1.94 8.74
CA THR A 954 36.12 2.91 9.46
C THR A 954 35.48 4.30 9.56
N ASN A 955 34.76 4.74 8.52
CA ASN A 955 34.17 6.08 8.46
C ASN A 955 32.71 6.12 8.93
N THR A 956 32.15 4.99 9.39
CA THR A 956 30.79 4.94 9.94
C THR A 956 30.65 5.91 11.12
N PRO A 957 29.70 6.86 11.08
CA PRO A 957 29.46 7.77 12.18
C PRO A 957 29.17 7.04 13.48
N LEU A 958 29.56 7.62 14.62
CA LEU A 958 29.33 7.11 15.98
C LEU A 958 30.05 5.80 16.34
N ILE A 959 30.26 4.86 15.41
CA ILE A 959 30.74 3.50 15.72
C ILE A 959 31.86 2.99 14.80
N GLY A 960 32.36 3.81 13.87
CA GLY A 960 33.31 3.37 12.86
C GLY A 960 34.61 2.78 13.43
N GLY A 961 35.04 1.66 12.84
CA GLY A 961 36.19 0.89 13.28
C GLY A 961 35.92 -0.07 14.45
N TRP A 962 34.67 -0.15 14.93
CA TRP A 962 34.28 -1.16 15.92
C TRP A 962 34.38 -2.57 15.35
N VAL A 963 34.82 -3.54 16.16
CA VAL A 963 34.99 -4.95 15.79
C VAL A 963 34.54 -5.84 16.94
N ALA A 964 33.90 -6.96 16.61
CA ALA A 964 33.61 -8.04 17.55
C ALA A 964 33.71 -9.40 16.86
N GLU A 965 34.09 -10.43 17.62
CA GLU A 965 34.02 -11.83 17.19
C GLU A 965 33.04 -12.56 18.09
N LEU A 966 32.17 -13.36 17.50
CA LEU A 966 31.09 -14.03 18.22
C LEU A 966 30.58 -15.26 17.48
N ASP A 967 30.09 -16.21 18.26
CA ASP A 967 29.33 -17.36 17.77
C ASP A 967 27.84 -17.02 17.83
N VAL A 968 27.18 -17.05 16.67
CA VAL A 968 25.73 -16.87 16.57
C VAL A 968 25.06 -18.24 16.45
N PRO A 969 24.26 -18.68 17.43
CA PRO A 969 23.56 -19.96 17.36
C PRO A 969 22.62 -20.02 16.16
N GLN A 970 22.46 -21.20 15.56
CA GLN A 970 21.49 -21.42 14.49
C GLN A 970 20.07 -21.08 14.93
N GLY A 971 19.35 -20.31 14.12
CA GLY A 971 17.96 -19.92 14.41
C GLY A 971 17.79 -19.19 15.74
N ASP A 972 18.75 -18.37 16.14
CA ASP A 972 18.63 -17.51 17.32
C ASP A 972 19.38 -16.19 17.14
N SER A 973 19.22 -15.30 18.12
CA SER A 973 19.90 -14.00 18.15
C SER A 973 20.87 -13.90 19.32
N VAL A 974 21.96 -13.16 19.13
CA VAL A 974 22.84 -12.67 20.20
C VAL A 974 22.82 -11.15 20.21
N TYR A 975 23.02 -10.55 21.39
CA TYR A 975 22.99 -9.11 21.57
C TYR A 975 24.37 -8.61 22.00
N VAL A 976 24.81 -7.54 21.34
CA VAL A 976 26.09 -6.89 21.62
C VAL A 976 25.83 -5.42 21.88
N ASP A 977 26.25 -4.93 23.04
CA ASP A 977 26.20 -3.51 23.34
C ASP A 977 27.44 -2.82 22.74
N ILE A 978 27.21 -1.75 21.97
CA ILE A 978 28.23 -0.99 21.25
C ILE A 978 28.32 0.41 21.88
N PRO A 979 29.51 0.80 22.40
CA PRO A 979 29.71 2.17 22.84
C PRO A 979 29.68 3.12 21.65
N LEU A 980 28.90 4.19 21.75
CA LEU A 980 28.86 5.26 20.75
C LEU A 980 29.95 6.28 21.07
N LYS A 981 30.69 6.71 20.05
CA LYS A 981 31.54 7.90 20.12
C LYS A 981 30.64 9.10 20.46
N SER A 982 31.03 9.87 21.47
CA SER A 982 30.29 11.05 21.96
C SER A 982 29.85 11.96 20.81
N LYS A 983 28.55 12.28 20.73
CA LYS A 983 27.99 13.23 19.76
C LYS A 983 28.45 14.69 19.98
N TYR A 984 29.01 15.00 21.16
CA TYR A 984 29.12 16.38 21.67
C TYR A 984 30.54 16.86 21.97
N TYR A 985 31.59 16.08 21.69
CA TYR A 985 32.96 16.48 22.11
C TYR A 985 33.83 17.15 21.04
N ASP A 986 33.38 17.23 19.78
CA ASP A 986 34.18 17.85 18.71
C ASP A 986 33.61 19.16 18.13
N GLU A 987 32.39 19.58 18.50
CA GLU A 987 31.81 20.82 17.98
C GLU A 987 31.17 21.62 19.10
N GLY A 988 31.76 22.78 19.41
CA GLY A 988 31.28 23.76 20.39
C GLY A 988 29.93 24.39 20.04
N LEU A 989 28.89 23.56 19.91
CA LEU A 989 27.50 23.97 19.84
C LEU A 989 27.00 24.17 21.27
N ASN A 990 27.33 25.35 21.82
CA ASN A 990 26.65 25.90 22.99
C ASN A 990 25.15 26.07 22.69
N ASP A 991 24.34 25.73 23.69
CA ASP A 991 22.91 26.02 23.80
C ASP A 991 22.46 27.30 23.07
N LYS A 992 21.61 27.14 22.06
CA LYS A 992 20.66 28.16 21.60
C LYS A 992 19.35 27.54 21.16
#